data_AF-A0A7X8N645-F1
#
_entry.id   AF-A0A7X8N645-F1
#
_cell.length_a   1.000
_cell.length_b   1.000
_cell.length_c   1.000
_cell.angle_alpha   90.00
_cell.angle_beta   90.00
_cell.angle_gamma   90.00
#
_symmetry.space_group_name_H-M   'P 1'
#
loop_
_entity.id
_entity.type
_entity.pdbx_description
1 polymer ?
#
loop_
_entity_poly.entity_id
_entity_poly.type
_entity_poly.pdbx_seq_one_letter_code
_entity_poly.pdbx_strand_id
1 'polypeptide(L)'
;MSKSFFQIIVFSLLIISCSKKSNNTYEITSPNGKNKIAFILKNGIPLYSVSHSDKIILTPSSLGFVFKNKDSLNTNFEIINVNKEAFDETWKPIWGETQFIRNNYTQISINLKEKSHAKRDLKIQFRAFDDGIAFRYIYPQQGKDSLIIMDELTTFNLQEDGYAWWIPAYKGNRYEYLTTKSLVSTLDTVHTPLTIKSNSGLSLSFHEANLKDFASMTLAHQKGTSLKCDLVPWADGDKVKTNGSFTTPWRTIQIADVPSDLITSNLILNLNDPNVIEDTSWIKPHKYLGIWWGMHIGKYSFWESPIQGATTKHAKEYIDYCKKLGIDHLLIEGWNKGWTPAWYENAMHMFSFTEEANNFNLKEVTDYAKANGVSIIGYHETGSNIINYLKQIDAGMKLYQKNGIHDVKIGQVGSRLNMKEWHHGQFGVNYYRQVLKTAAKYKLTVNFHEPIKDTGERRTYPNMMAREGARGQEYNAWSEGNPPNHTAILPFTRMLAGPMDFTPGILDVEIKQGYEGKDVHTTAAKQLALYVVYFSPIQMLADLPENYDENPAFKFLQDVPVDWNDTKVLNAEIGEYITTVRKDKNSDDWYLGSLTNEKGRTFEIDLSFLDNNATYEAQIYQDFKGITWNKGANKITISTKKVLATDKLQLNLAPGGGTAVRFKKIE
;
A
#
# COMPACT_ATOMS: atom_id res chain seq x y z
N MET A 1 77.52 30.91 54.46
CA MET A 1 76.25 31.67 54.42
C MET A 1 76.19 32.34 53.04
N SER A 2 75.77 31.64 51.99
CA SER A 2 74.38 31.51 51.46
C SER A 2 73.79 32.85 50.99
N LYS A 3 73.77 33.11 49.67
CA LYS A 3 72.63 32.99 48.71
C LYS A 3 71.66 34.20 48.84
N SER A 4 71.08 34.80 47.81
CA SER A 4 70.85 34.39 46.41
C SER A 4 70.52 35.61 45.55
N PHE A 5 70.92 35.55 44.27
CA PHE A 5 70.42 36.32 43.13
C PHE A 5 68.97 35.90 42.79
N PHE A 6 68.13 36.83 42.31
CA PHE A 6 66.87 36.49 41.65
C PHE A 6 66.75 37.24 40.32
N GLN A 7 66.85 36.49 39.22
CA GLN A 7 66.50 36.91 37.87
C GLN A 7 65.00 36.72 37.65
N ILE A 8 64.34 37.75 37.13
CA ILE A 8 62.93 37.69 36.70
C ILE A 8 62.89 37.13 35.27
N ILE A 9 62.32 35.93 35.12
CA ILE A 9 62.00 35.29 33.85
C ILE A 9 60.61 35.77 33.42
N VAL A 10 60.53 36.42 32.24
CA VAL A 10 59.28 36.77 31.56
C VAL A 10 58.77 35.51 30.85
N PHE A 11 57.63 34.98 31.31
CA PHE A 11 56.95 33.84 30.72
C PHE A 11 55.96 34.33 29.65
N SER A 12 56.27 34.08 28.38
CA SER A 12 55.35 34.29 27.26
C SER A 12 54.24 33.23 27.28
N LEU A 13 53.01 33.63 27.58
CA LEU A 13 51.82 32.80 27.42
C LEU A 13 51.48 32.63 25.94
N LEU A 14 51.78 31.46 25.39
CA LEU A 14 51.22 30.95 24.14
C LEU A 14 49.74 30.63 24.35
N ILE A 15 48.85 31.53 23.92
CA ILE A 15 47.43 31.26 23.79
C ILE A 15 47.25 30.37 22.55
N ILE A 16 47.27 29.06 22.75
CA ILE A 16 46.82 28.10 21.74
C ILE A 16 45.31 28.23 21.65
N SER A 17 44.84 29.00 20.66
CA SER A 17 43.44 29.05 20.29
C SER A 17 43.02 27.67 19.77
N CYS A 18 42.41 26.85 20.63
CA CYS A 18 41.65 25.68 20.20
C CYS A 18 40.51 26.16 19.29
N SER A 19 40.72 26.12 17.98
CA SER A 19 39.63 26.17 17.02
C SER A 19 38.71 24.99 17.30
N LYS A 20 37.54 25.27 17.91
CA LYS A 20 36.42 24.33 17.93
C LYS A 20 36.15 23.97 16.46
N LYS A 21 36.58 22.79 16.02
CA LYS A 21 36.05 22.19 14.78
C LYS A 21 34.54 22.19 14.95
N SER A 22 33.82 22.95 14.12
CA SER A 22 32.36 22.83 14.12
C SER A 22 32.05 21.39 13.74
N ASN A 23 31.41 20.66 14.64
CA ASN A 23 30.87 19.36 14.28
C ASN A 23 29.77 19.62 13.26
N ASN A 24 30.09 19.40 11.98
CA ASN A 24 29.13 19.47 10.88
C ASN A 24 28.26 18.19 10.81
N THR A 25 28.09 17.52 11.95
CA THR A 25 27.32 16.28 12.08
C THR A 25 26.27 16.49 13.16
N TYR A 26 25.01 16.18 12.82
CA TYR A 26 23.87 16.34 13.70
C TYR A 26 23.04 15.07 13.70
N GLU A 27 22.67 14.60 14.88
CA GLU A 27 22.05 13.29 15.05
C GLU A 27 20.72 13.39 15.80
N ILE A 28 19.80 12.48 15.46
CA ILE A 28 18.59 12.17 16.22
C ILE A 28 18.42 10.66 16.36
N THR A 29 17.74 10.25 17.42
CA THR A 29 17.38 8.86 17.71
C THR A 29 15.87 8.74 17.90
N SER A 30 15.30 7.59 17.54
CA SER A 30 13.91 7.26 17.85
C SER A 30 13.63 7.30 19.36
N PRO A 31 12.36 7.42 19.77
CA PRO A 31 11.97 7.40 21.18
C PRO A 31 12.56 6.23 21.99
N ASN A 32 12.64 5.02 21.41
CA ASN A 32 13.26 3.85 22.04
C ASN A 32 14.80 3.78 21.91
N GLY A 33 15.42 4.74 21.21
CA GLY A 33 16.86 4.84 21.00
C GLY A 33 17.44 3.90 19.93
N LYS A 34 16.66 2.99 19.32
CA LYS A 34 17.17 2.00 18.36
C LYS A 34 17.48 2.61 16.99
N ASN A 35 16.57 3.39 16.41
CA ASN A 35 16.78 3.96 15.07
C ASN A 35 17.49 5.30 15.18
N LYS A 36 18.61 5.46 14.49
CA LYS A 36 19.41 6.68 14.51
C LYS A 36 19.62 7.22 13.11
N ILE A 37 19.50 8.54 12.96
CA ILE A 37 19.83 9.27 11.74
C ILE A 37 20.94 10.27 12.06
N ALA A 38 22.00 10.28 11.27
CA ALA A 38 23.04 11.29 11.34
C ALA A 38 23.10 12.08 10.03
N PHE A 39 22.82 13.38 10.09
CA PHE A 39 23.10 14.33 9.01
C PHE A 39 24.56 14.77 9.08
N ILE A 40 25.23 14.87 7.93
CA ILE A 40 26.64 15.24 7.81
C ILE A 40 26.80 16.28 6.69
N LEU A 41 27.34 17.46 7.00
CA LEU A 41 27.75 18.44 5.99
C LEU A 41 29.28 18.38 5.80
N LYS A 42 29.73 17.62 4.79
CA LYS A 42 31.15 17.46 4.48
C LYS A 42 31.54 18.34 3.30
N ASN A 43 32.39 19.34 3.52
CA ASN A 43 32.86 20.28 2.49
C ASN A 43 31.71 20.94 1.70
N GLY A 44 30.61 21.27 2.39
CA GLY A 44 29.41 21.86 1.76
C GLY A 44 28.49 20.86 1.04
N ILE A 45 28.77 19.56 1.12
CA ILE A 45 27.94 18.48 0.55
C ILE A 45 27.09 17.87 1.67
N PRO A 46 25.75 17.86 1.55
CA PRO A 46 24.86 17.27 2.53
C PRO A 46 24.78 15.75 2.32
N LEU A 47 25.03 15.00 3.38
CA LEU A 47 24.97 13.55 3.44
C LEU A 47 24.14 13.10 4.65
N TYR A 48 23.70 11.84 4.65
CA TYR A 48 23.10 11.22 5.83
C TYR A 48 23.49 9.75 5.97
N SER A 49 23.42 9.21 7.19
CA SER A 49 23.55 7.79 7.48
C SER A 49 22.47 7.33 8.45
N VAL A 50 22.18 6.02 8.42
CA VAL A 50 21.13 5.40 9.24
C VAL A 50 21.68 4.15 9.92
N SER A 51 21.39 3.97 11.20
CA SER A 51 21.71 2.76 11.96
C SER A 51 20.52 2.30 12.80
N HIS A 52 20.48 1.01 13.10
CA HIS A 52 19.53 0.38 14.02
C HIS A 52 20.29 -0.36 15.10
N SER A 53 20.18 0.11 16.33
CA SER A 53 21.03 -0.31 17.45
C SER A 53 22.52 -0.18 17.07
N ASP A 54 23.27 -1.27 17.05
CA ASP A 54 24.69 -1.35 16.67
C ASP A 54 24.90 -1.62 15.16
N LYS A 55 23.84 -1.92 14.40
CA LYS A 55 23.92 -2.26 12.97
C LYS A 55 23.82 -1.02 12.10
N ILE A 56 24.78 -0.84 11.19
CA ILE A 56 24.72 0.23 10.17
C ILE A 56 23.81 -0.25 9.03
N ILE A 57 22.79 0.55 8.70
CA ILE A 57 21.88 0.26 7.59
C ILE A 57 22.36 1.00 6.35
N LEU A 58 22.51 2.33 6.47
CA LEU A 58 23.01 3.18 5.40
C LEU A 58 24.33 3.83 5.80
N THR A 59 25.34 3.63 4.97
CA THR A 59 26.56 4.43 4.98
C THR A 59 26.27 5.86 4.46
N PRO A 60 27.19 6.84 4.60
CA PRO A 60 26.95 8.19 4.13
C PRO A 60 26.40 8.24 2.70
N SER A 61 25.18 8.75 2.58
CA SER A 61 24.34 8.75 1.39
C SER A 61 24.03 10.19 0.97
N SER A 62 23.99 10.45 -0.33
CA SER A 62 23.90 11.80 -0.90
C SER A 62 22.49 12.36 -0.84
N LEU A 63 22.40 13.70 -0.81
CA LEU A 63 21.16 14.46 -0.83
C LEU A 63 21.30 15.64 -1.80
N GLY A 64 20.23 16.02 -2.50
CA GLY A 64 20.21 17.22 -3.35
C GLY A 64 19.42 17.06 -4.64
N PHE A 65 19.52 18.04 -5.52
CA PHE A 65 18.76 18.07 -6.79
C PHE A 65 19.61 18.52 -7.97
N VAL A 66 19.18 18.12 -9.17
CA VAL A 66 19.52 18.77 -10.42
C VAL A 66 18.25 19.33 -11.03
N PHE A 67 18.28 20.61 -11.35
CA PHE A 67 17.23 21.33 -12.05
C PHE A 67 17.57 21.46 -13.54
N LYS A 68 16.58 21.92 -14.32
CA LYS A 68 16.73 22.16 -15.76
C LYS A 68 17.87 23.15 -16.05
N ASN A 69 18.47 23.05 -17.23
CA ASN A 69 19.66 23.81 -17.64
C ASN A 69 20.94 23.51 -16.82
N LYS A 70 21.04 22.30 -16.24
CA LYS A 70 22.19 21.83 -15.46
C LYS A 70 22.46 22.64 -14.18
N ASP A 71 21.47 23.37 -13.70
CA ASP A 71 21.53 24.03 -12.39
C ASP A 71 21.41 22.97 -11.28
N SER A 72 22.35 22.92 -10.34
CA SER A 72 22.40 21.89 -9.30
C SER A 72 22.33 22.49 -7.91
N LEU A 73 21.70 21.77 -6.98
CA LEU A 73 21.53 22.16 -5.59
C LEU A 73 21.91 20.97 -4.70
N ASN A 74 23.21 20.72 -4.60
CA ASN A 74 23.79 19.51 -3.99
C ASN A 74 25.15 19.72 -3.31
N THR A 75 25.76 20.90 -3.45
CA THR A 75 27.06 21.24 -2.87
C THR A 75 27.05 22.70 -2.43
N ASN A 76 28.20 23.20 -1.92
CA ASN A 76 28.39 24.61 -1.57
C ASN A 76 27.42 25.13 -0.51
N PHE A 77 26.93 24.26 0.38
CA PHE A 77 26.07 24.66 1.48
C PHE A 77 26.84 25.11 2.72
N GLU A 78 26.19 25.96 3.51
CA GLU A 78 26.41 26.13 4.93
C GLU A 78 25.13 25.85 5.72
N ILE A 79 25.29 25.50 7.00
CA ILE A 79 24.17 25.33 7.92
C ILE A 79 23.85 26.68 8.53
N ILE A 80 22.63 27.17 8.32
CA ILE A 80 22.15 28.42 8.90
C ILE A 80 21.60 28.18 10.30
N ASN A 81 20.77 27.14 10.46
CA ASN A 81 20.29 26.72 11.77
C ASN A 81 19.89 25.24 11.77
N VAL A 82 19.76 24.70 12.98
CA VAL A 82 19.28 23.34 13.24
C VAL A 82 18.23 23.42 14.33
N ASN A 83 17.06 22.83 14.07
CA ASN A 83 15.98 22.72 15.06
C ASN A 83 15.69 21.25 15.34
N LYS A 84 15.59 20.87 16.62
CA LYS A 84 15.18 19.54 17.07
C LYS A 84 13.90 19.64 17.88
N GLU A 85 13.00 18.70 17.66
CA GLU A 85 11.74 18.60 18.40
C GLU A 85 11.34 17.13 18.59
N ALA A 86 10.45 16.88 19.54
CA ALA A 86 9.81 15.59 19.73
C ALA A 86 8.29 15.77 19.58
N PHE A 87 7.62 14.73 19.13
CA PHE A 87 6.18 14.73 18.92
C PHE A 87 5.61 13.38 19.36
N ASP A 88 4.53 13.40 20.12
CA ASP A 88 3.84 12.20 20.60
C ASP A 88 2.34 12.50 20.72
N GLU A 89 1.57 12.06 19.74
CA GLU A 89 0.11 12.15 19.76
C GLU A 89 -0.51 10.86 19.22
N THR A 90 -1.69 10.52 19.73
CA THR A 90 -2.48 9.40 19.24
C THR A 90 -3.70 9.92 18.50
N TRP A 91 -3.98 9.36 17.34
CA TRP A 91 -5.14 9.71 16.51
C TRP A 91 -5.96 8.47 16.15
N LYS A 92 -7.22 8.69 15.79
CA LYS A 92 -8.18 7.63 15.43
C LYS A 92 -8.46 7.69 13.92
N PRO A 93 -8.14 6.64 13.14
CA PRO A 93 -8.57 6.58 11.75
C PRO A 93 -10.09 6.35 11.66
N ILE A 94 -10.70 6.77 10.54
CA ILE A 94 -12.13 6.51 10.26
C ILE A 94 -12.38 4.99 10.21
N TRP A 95 -11.52 4.29 9.47
CA TRP A 95 -11.45 2.85 9.32
C TRP A 95 -9.97 2.42 9.26
N GLY A 96 -9.65 1.19 9.63
CA GLY A 96 -8.26 0.76 9.64
C GLY A 96 -8.02 -0.64 10.22
N GLU A 97 -6.74 -0.94 10.35
CA GLU A 97 -6.21 -2.17 10.94
C GLU A 97 -6.18 -2.11 12.46
N THR A 98 -6.25 -0.90 13.01
CA THR A 98 -6.24 -0.60 14.43
C THR A 98 -7.17 0.57 14.72
N GLN A 99 -7.72 0.59 15.94
CA GLN A 99 -8.60 1.66 16.39
C GLN A 99 -7.86 2.97 16.67
N PHE A 100 -6.60 2.89 17.10
CA PHE A 100 -5.78 4.03 17.48
C PHE A 100 -4.37 3.89 16.91
N ILE A 101 -3.86 4.98 16.35
CA ILE A 101 -2.51 5.06 15.81
C ILE A 101 -1.74 6.10 16.60
N ARG A 102 -0.66 5.67 17.24
CA ARG A 102 0.29 6.57 17.91
C ARG A 102 1.29 7.10 16.89
N ASN A 103 1.50 8.40 16.90
CA ASN A 103 2.47 9.13 16.10
C ASN A 103 3.55 9.67 17.05
N ASN A 104 4.60 8.88 17.26
CA ASN A 104 5.67 9.19 18.19
C ASN A 104 7.03 9.21 17.47
N TYR A 105 7.68 10.36 17.43
CA TYR A 105 8.97 10.53 16.76
C TYR A 105 9.80 11.67 17.36
N THR A 106 11.11 11.62 17.10
CA THR A 106 11.97 12.79 17.18
C THR A 106 12.22 13.35 15.78
N GLN A 107 12.32 14.66 15.65
CA GLN A 107 12.56 15.35 14.39
C GLN A 107 13.79 16.25 14.49
N ILE A 108 14.53 16.35 13.39
CA ILE A 108 15.53 17.40 13.17
C ILE A 108 15.28 18.06 11.82
N SER A 109 15.29 19.38 11.83
CA SER A 109 15.24 20.23 10.64
C SER A 109 16.59 20.93 10.46
N ILE A 110 17.28 20.63 9.36
CA ILE A 110 18.52 21.29 8.96
C ILE A 110 18.18 22.35 7.91
N ASN A 111 18.41 23.63 8.23
CA ASN A 111 18.27 24.71 7.28
C ASN A 111 19.64 25.02 6.67
N LEU A 112 19.76 24.75 5.38
CA LEU A 112 20.95 24.94 4.57
C LEU A 112 20.79 26.18 3.68
N LYS A 113 21.91 26.85 3.40
CA LYS A 113 21.97 27.92 2.41
C LYS A 113 23.18 27.75 1.50
N GLU A 114 22.99 27.94 0.21
CA GLU A 114 24.08 27.96 -0.76
C GLU A 114 24.97 29.20 -0.51
N LYS A 115 26.28 29.03 -0.36
CA LYS A 115 27.21 30.10 0.05
C LYS A 115 27.40 31.17 -1.04
N SER A 116 27.37 30.76 -2.30
CA SER A 116 27.59 31.62 -3.47
C SER A 116 26.51 31.42 -4.54
N HIS A 117 26.60 32.16 -5.65
CA HIS A 117 25.64 32.13 -6.76
C HIS A 117 24.22 32.53 -6.34
N ALA A 118 23.24 31.64 -6.48
CA ALA A 118 21.83 31.92 -6.28
C ALA A 118 21.45 32.05 -4.80
N LYS A 119 22.36 31.68 -3.87
CA LYS A 119 22.19 31.80 -2.40
C LYS A 119 20.88 31.18 -1.91
N ARG A 120 20.50 30.05 -2.51
CA ARG A 120 19.24 29.36 -2.28
C ARG A 120 19.19 28.72 -0.90
N ASP A 121 18.05 28.81 -0.26
CA ASP A 121 17.71 28.16 1.00
C ASP A 121 17.11 26.76 0.72
N LEU A 122 17.54 25.75 1.48
CA LEU A 122 17.00 24.40 1.42
C LEU A 122 16.85 23.87 2.84
N LYS A 123 15.67 23.36 3.17
CA LYS A 123 15.45 22.69 4.46
C LYS A 123 15.34 21.19 4.24
N ILE A 124 16.03 20.41 5.08
CA ILE A 124 15.89 18.96 5.11
C ILE A 124 15.34 18.56 6.48
N GLN A 125 14.21 17.86 6.48
CA GLN A 125 13.58 17.36 7.70
C GLN A 125 13.80 15.85 7.80
N PHE A 126 14.27 15.38 8.95
CA PHE A 126 14.36 13.96 9.29
C PHE A 126 13.48 13.66 10.49
N ARG A 127 12.83 12.49 10.48
CA ARG A 127 12.06 11.94 11.60
C ARG A 127 12.55 10.53 11.91
N ALA A 128 12.77 10.23 13.18
CA ALA A 128 13.09 8.89 13.66
C ALA A 128 11.93 8.36 14.51
N PHE A 129 11.35 7.25 14.07
CA PHE A 129 10.30 6.50 14.74
C PHE A 129 10.88 5.19 15.27
N ASP A 130 10.17 4.51 16.16
CA ASP A 130 10.62 3.20 16.67
C ASP A 130 10.58 2.10 15.59
N ASP A 131 9.71 2.25 14.59
CA ASP A 131 9.47 1.32 13.47
C ASP A 131 10.12 1.77 12.15
N GLY A 132 10.87 2.87 12.14
CA GLY A 132 11.61 3.30 10.96
C GLY A 132 12.09 4.75 10.99
N ILE A 133 12.53 5.23 9.83
CA ILE A 133 12.96 6.61 9.63
C ILE A 133 12.30 7.22 8.41
N ALA A 134 12.24 8.55 8.37
CA ALA A 134 11.76 9.29 7.22
C ALA A 134 12.50 10.60 7.04
N PHE A 135 12.60 11.08 5.80
CA PHE A 135 13.07 12.44 5.53
C PHE A 135 12.42 13.06 4.29
N ARG A 136 12.45 14.39 4.21
CA ARG A 136 11.99 15.13 3.03
C ARG A 136 12.74 16.45 2.88
N TYR A 137 12.65 17.02 1.69
CA TYR A 137 13.14 18.35 1.38
C TYR A 137 11.99 19.37 1.38
N ILE A 138 12.28 20.58 1.82
CA ILE A 138 11.42 21.75 1.68
C ILE A 138 12.26 22.83 1.02
N TYR A 139 11.90 23.17 -0.21
CA TYR A 139 12.44 24.31 -0.94
C TYR A 139 11.41 25.45 -0.83
N PRO A 140 11.62 26.44 0.06
CA PRO A 140 10.67 27.53 0.25
C PRO A 140 10.58 28.41 -0.99
N GLN A 141 9.53 29.23 -1.07
CA GLN A 141 9.36 30.20 -2.14
C GLN A 141 10.55 31.16 -2.17
N GLN A 142 11.30 31.13 -3.26
CA GLN A 142 12.48 31.96 -3.47
C GLN A 142 12.90 31.93 -4.95
N GLY A 143 13.64 32.94 -5.39
CA GLY A 143 14.15 32.97 -6.77
C GLY A 143 13.03 33.11 -7.81
N LYS A 144 13.05 32.27 -8.84
CA LYS A 144 12.12 32.33 -10.00
C LYS A 144 10.84 31.53 -9.75
N ASP A 145 9.74 31.97 -10.36
CA ASP A 145 8.40 31.34 -10.26
C ASP A 145 8.26 29.98 -10.94
N SER A 146 9.29 29.49 -11.65
CA SER A 146 9.27 28.18 -12.31
C SER A 146 10.61 27.49 -12.15
N LEU A 147 10.60 26.36 -11.44
CA LEU A 147 11.75 25.49 -11.21
C LEU A 147 11.38 24.06 -11.61
N ILE A 148 12.16 23.47 -12.52
CA ILE A 148 11.90 22.13 -13.04
C ILE A 148 13.00 21.21 -12.54
N ILE A 149 12.61 20.16 -11.81
CA ILE A 149 13.49 19.12 -11.32
C ILE A 149 13.73 18.12 -12.45
N MET A 150 15.01 17.85 -12.71
CA MET A 150 15.46 16.83 -13.67
C MET A 150 16.01 15.59 -12.97
N ASP A 151 16.47 15.73 -11.71
CA ASP A 151 17.01 14.63 -10.93
C ASP A 151 16.91 14.93 -9.43
N GLU A 152 16.64 13.88 -8.65
CA GLU A 152 16.78 13.89 -7.19
C GLU A 152 17.99 13.02 -6.84
N LEU A 153 19.01 13.62 -6.22
CA LEU A 153 20.31 12.98 -5.96
C LEU A 153 20.33 12.14 -4.68
N THR A 154 19.16 11.89 -4.09
CA THR A 154 19.00 11.03 -2.92
C THR A 154 19.54 9.63 -3.21
N THR A 155 20.52 9.18 -2.43
CA THR A 155 20.97 7.79 -2.46
C THR A 155 20.62 7.04 -1.17
N PHE A 156 20.65 5.72 -1.25
CA PHE A 156 20.53 4.77 -0.17
C PHE A 156 21.72 3.82 -0.31
N ASN A 157 22.83 4.14 0.34
CA ASN A 157 24.06 3.34 0.27
C ASN A 157 24.02 2.24 1.33
N LEU A 158 23.32 1.14 1.04
CA LEU A 158 23.16 0.04 1.99
C LEU A 158 24.52 -0.55 2.39
N GLN A 159 24.71 -0.84 3.68
CA GLN A 159 25.92 -1.47 4.19
C GLN A 159 26.06 -2.94 3.73
N GLU A 160 24.94 -3.63 3.56
CA GLU A 160 24.89 -5.06 3.29
C GLU A 160 24.17 -5.37 1.98
N ASP A 161 24.63 -6.42 1.30
CA ASP A 161 24.02 -6.95 0.08
C ASP A 161 23.04 -8.08 0.43
N GLY A 162 21.88 -7.69 0.97
CA GLY A 162 20.82 -8.62 1.34
C GLY A 162 19.96 -9.06 0.16
N TYR A 163 18.99 -9.94 0.42
CA TYR A 163 17.99 -10.31 -0.58
C TYR A 163 16.86 -9.28 -0.63
N ALA A 164 16.51 -8.84 -1.83
CA ALA A 164 15.40 -7.95 -2.11
C ALA A 164 14.24 -8.69 -2.77
N TRP A 165 13.00 -8.27 -2.44
CA TRP A 165 11.75 -8.67 -3.09
C TRP A 165 11.19 -7.46 -3.81
N TRP A 166 11.15 -7.53 -5.15
CA TRP A 166 10.90 -6.36 -5.99
C TRP A 166 10.13 -6.67 -7.27
N ILE A 167 9.56 -5.62 -7.87
CA ILE A 167 8.98 -5.64 -9.23
C ILE A 167 9.66 -4.57 -10.10
N PRO A 168 9.81 -4.81 -11.42
CA PRO A 168 10.51 -3.89 -12.30
C PRO A 168 9.72 -2.59 -12.49
N ALA A 169 10.43 -1.46 -12.59
CA ALA A 169 9.86 -0.20 -13.03
C ALA A 169 9.87 -0.06 -14.56
N TYR A 170 9.12 0.92 -15.06
CA TYR A 170 9.08 1.30 -16.48
C TYR A 170 8.64 0.20 -17.46
N LYS A 171 7.79 -0.71 -16.98
CA LYS A 171 7.18 -1.74 -17.83
C LYS A 171 5.72 -1.40 -18.12
N GLY A 172 5.20 -1.97 -19.22
CA GLY A 172 3.86 -1.66 -19.73
C GLY A 172 2.71 -2.08 -18.82
N ASN A 173 2.94 -3.07 -17.93
CA ASN A 173 1.94 -3.58 -17.00
C ASN A 173 2.02 -2.94 -15.61
N ARG A 174 2.60 -1.73 -15.52
CA ARG A 174 2.59 -0.90 -14.31
C ARG A 174 3.13 -1.66 -13.09
N TYR A 175 2.29 -1.91 -12.08
CA TYR A 175 2.63 -2.64 -10.86
C TYR A 175 2.26 -4.14 -10.88
N GLU A 176 1.56 -4.62 -11.91
CA GLU A 176 1.03 -5.99 -11.98
C GLU A 176 2.07 -6.99 -12.52
N TYR A 177 3.17 -7.09 -11.78
CA TYR A 177 4.23 -8.08 -12.01
C TYR A 177 4.33 -9.03 -10.81
N LEU A 178 4.77 -10.26 -11.08
CA LEU A 178 5.21 -11.15 -10.01
C LEU A 178 6.49 -10.60 -9.38
N THR A 179 6.59 -10.76 -8.07
CA THR A 179 7.76 -10.31 -7.32
C THR A 179 8.95 -11.23 -7.58
N THR A 180 10.10 -10.63 -7.86
CA THR A 180 11.39 -11.32 -8.01
C THR A 180 12.19 -11.22 -6.72
N LYS A 181 12.92 -12.30 -6.39
CA LYS A 181 13.91 -12.32 -5.30
C LYS A 181 15.33 -12.31 -5.88
N SER A 182 16.14 -11.32 -5.53
CA SER A 182 17.56 -11.24 -5.94
C SER A 182 18.40 -10.50 -4.91
N LEU A 183 19.71 -10.45 -5.09
CA LEU A 183 20.56 -9.56 -4.28
C LEU A 183 20.29 -8.10 -4.64
N VAL A 184 20.50 -7.19 -3.68
CA VAL A 184 20.40 -5.73 -3.90
C VAL A 184 21.39 -5.28 -4.98
N SER A 185 22.57 -5.88 -5.02
CA SER A 185 23.63 -5.56 -5.97
C SER A 185 23.35 -5.94 -7.43
N THR A 186 22.27 -6.69 -7.67
CA THR A 186 21.86 -7.15 -9.00
C THR A 186 20.53 -6.54 -9.44
N LEU A 187 20.01 -5.55 -8.71
CA LEU A 187 18.77 -4.86 -9.10
C LEU A 187 19.00 -4.01 -10.35
N ASP A 188 17.93 -3.74 -11.08
CA ASP A 188 17.87 -2.70 -12.11
C ASP A 188 17.18 -1.46 -11.51
N THR A 189 16.09 -0.99 -12.12
CA THR A 189 15.22 0.04 -11.57
C THR A 189 13.91 -0.60 -11.14
N VAL A 190 13.54 -0.39 -9.87
CA VAL A 190 12.46 -1.13 -9.21
C VAL A 190 11.43 -0.19 -8.58
N HIS A 191 10.19 -0.64 -8.51
CA HIS A 191 9.16 0.07 -7.75
C HIS A 191 9.34 -0.11 -6.24
N THR A 192 8.61 0.70 -5.49
CA THR A 192 8.51 0.60 -4.03
C THR A 192 7.06 0.29 -3.62
N PRO A 193 6.77 -0.33 -2.46
CA PRO A 193 7.72 -0.69 -1.40
C PRO A 193 8.73 -1.76 -1.84
N LEU A 194 10.02 -1.44 -1.69
CA LEU A 194 11.13 -2.36 -1.97
C LEU A 194 11.55 -2.96 -0.64
N THR A 195 11.38 -4.27 -0.49
CA THR A 195 11.67 -4.93 0.79
C THR A 195 12.93 -5.77 0.70
N ILE A 196 13.80 -5.61 1.69
CA ILE A 196 15.13 -6.22 1.76
C ILE A 196 15.28 -6.93 3.10
N LYS A 197 15.76 -8.18 3.07
CA LYS A 197 16.26 -8.89 4.26
C LYS A 197 17.78 -8.78 4.26
N SER A 198 18.33 -8.07 5.24
CA SER A 198 19.78 -7.88 5.39
C SER A 198 20.46 -9.18 5.79
N ASN A 199 21.77 -9.26 5.58
CA ASN A 199 22.58 -10.41 6.00
C ASN A 199 22.68 -10.50 7.53
N SER A 200 22.53 -9.38 8.23
CA SER A 200 22.39 -9.29 9.69
C SER A 200 20.97 -9.57 10.22
N GLY A 201 20.06 -10.02 9.34
CA GLY A 201 18.72 -10.50 9.69
C GLY A 201 17.64 -9.43 9.80
N LEU A 202 17.96 -8.14 9.61
CA LEU A 202 16.96 -7.07 9.63
C LEU A 202 16.06 -7.16 8.41
N SER A 203 14.78 -6.82 8.58
CA SER A 203 13.84 -6.59 7.49
C SER A 203 13.68 -5.09 7.28
N LEU A 204 13.93 -4.63 6.06
CA LEU A 204 13.92 -3.23 5.67
C LEU A 204 12.89 -3.03 4.57
N SER A 205 12.12 -1.93 4.59
CA SER A 205 11.28 -1.56 3.45
C SER A 205 11.46 -0.10 3.05
N PHE A 206 11.85 0.13 1.80
CA PHE A 206 12.09 1.46 1.23
C PHE A 206 10.86 1.91 0.46
N HIS A 207 10.33 3.08 0.82
CA HIS A 207 9.11 3.61 0.22
C HIS A 207 9.05 5.15 0.31
N GLU A 208 7.88 5.71 0.04
CA GLU A 208 7.59 7.13 0.22
C GLU A 208 6.21 7.35 0.83
N ALA A 209 6.00 8.51 1.47
CA ALA A 209 4.71 8.87 2.07
C ALA A 209 4.31 10.31 1.73
N ASN A 210 3.00 10.56 1.69
CA ASN A 210 2.40 11.87 1.36
C ASN A 210 2.81 12.37 -0.04
N LEU A 211 2.62 11.53 -1.07
CA LEU A 211 2.87 11.88 -2.46
C LEU A 211 1.78 12.82 -2.99
N LYS A 212 2.13 14.10 -3.14
CA LYS A 212 1.26 15.16 -3.67
C LYS A 212 2.08 16.11 -4.55
N ASP A 213 1.55 16.42 -5.73
CA ASP A 213 2.16 17.35 -6.70
C ASP A 213 3.67 17.12 -6.93
N PHE A 214 4.06 15.85 -6.99
CA PHE A 214 5.42 15.40 -7.19
C PHE A 214 5.40 14.09 -7.98
N ALA A 215 6.52 13.72 -8.61
CA ALA A 215 6.64 12.43 -9.27
C ALA A 215 6.88 11.31 -8.26
N SER A 216 6.31 10.12 -8.51
CA SER A 216 6.64 8.93 -7.72
C SER A 216 8.12 8.59 -7.83
N MET A 217 8.69 8.13 -6.72
CA MET A 217 10.01 7.51 -6.64
C MET A 217 9.98 6.05 -7.08
N THR A 218 10.93 5.66 -7.91
CA THR A 218 11.48 4.31 -8.08
C THR A 218 12.90 4.30 -7.49
N LEU A 219 13.51 3.12 -7.41
CA LEU A 219 14.90 2.97 -6.95
C LEU A 219 15.74 2.35 -8.06
N ALA A 220 16.72 3.09 -8.55
CA ALA A 220 17.67 2.63 -9.55
C ALA A 220 18.96 2.17 -8.88
N HIS A 221 19.38 0.94 -9.17
CA HIS A 221 20.71 0.46 -8.81
C HIS A 221 21.79 1.36 -9.42
N GLN A 222 22.86 1.59 -8.67
CA GLN A 222 24.03 2.31 -9.14
C GLN A 222 25.23 1.38 -9.21
N LYS A 223 25.86 1.11 -8.08
CA LYS A 223 27.05 0.26 -7.96
C LYS A 223 27.06 -0.40 -6.60
N GLY A 224 27.48 -1.67 -6.55
CA GLY A 224 27.47 -2.44 -5.30
C GLY A 224 26.05 -2.45 -4.73
N THR A 225 25.89 -2.04 -3.48
CA THR A 225 24.62 -1.99 -2.75
C THR A 225 23.97 -0.60 -2.74
N SER A 226 24.47 0.34 -3.54
CA SER A 226 23.93 1.70 -3.64
C SER A 226 22.72 1.75 -4.55
N LEU A 227 21.61 2.24 -4.00
CA LEU A 227 20.39 2.58 -4.75
C LEU A 227 20.23 4.10 -4.79
N LYS A 228 19.64 4.62 -5.86
CA LYS A 228 19.35 6.05 -6.04
C LYS A 228 17.87 6.25 -6.28
N CYS A 229 17.32 7.33 -5.72
CA CYS A 229 16.01 7.82 -6.10
C CYS A 229 15.99 8.09 -7.62
N ASP A 230 15.02 7.50 -8.30
CA ASP A 230 14.72 7.80 -9.69
C ASP A 230 13.27 8.26 -9.80
N LEU A 231 13.06 9.51 -10.20
CA LEU A 231 11.72 10.09 -10.29
C LEU A 231 11.10 9.72 -11.62
N VAL A 232 9.84 9.28 -11.63
CA VAL A 232 9.15 8.93 -12.89
C VAL A 232 8.91 10.22 -13.71
N PRO A 233 9.41 10.30 -14.95
CA PRO A 233 9.38 11.54 -15.73
C PRO A 233 7.98 11.83 -16.31
N TRP A 234 7.76 13.06 -16.72
CA TRP A 234 6.81 13.44 -17.76
C TRP A 234 7.28 12.90 -19.12
N ALA A 235 6.40 12.83 -20.11
CA ALA A 235 6.75 12.37 -21.45
C ALA A 235 7.82 13.24 -22.16
N ASP A 236 7.99 14.50 -21.76
CA ASP A 236 9.03 15.41 -22.26
C ASP A 236 10.39 15.26 -21.53
N GLY A 237 10.48 14.34 -20.56
CA GLY A 237 11.69 14.05 -19.80
C GLY A 237 11.88 14.88 -18.52
N ASP A 238 11.08 15.94 -18.32
CA ASP A 238 11.08 16.67 -17.05
C ASP A 238 10.60 15.74 -15.93
N LYS A 239 11.15 15.81 -14.71
CA LYS A 239 10.69 14.95 -13.61
C LYS A 239 9.57 15.58 -12.81
N VAL A 240 9.78 16.82 -12.36
CA VAL A 240 8.79 17.57 -11.58
C VAL A 240 8.80 19.02 -12.02
N LYS A 241 7.62 19.56 -12.31
CA LYS A 241 7.37 20.96 -12.67
C LYS A 241 6.80 21.65 -11.43
N THR A 242 7.48 22.69 -10.93
CA THR A 242 7.10 23.40 -9.69
C THR A 242 6.90 24.89 -9.97
N ASN A 243 6.25 25.59 -9.03
CA ASN A 243 5.97 27.03 -9.10
C ASN A 243 6.97 27.89 -8.29
N GLY A 244 8.23 27.46 -8.19
CA GLY A 244 9.28 28.16 -7.44
C GLY A 244 9.37 27.80 -5.95
N SER A 245 8.48 26.94 -5.48
CA SER A 245 8.61 26.23 -4.19
C SER A 245 8.17 24.77 -4.34
N PHE A 246 8.67 23.90 -3.46
CA PHE A 246 8.19 22.53 -3.38
C PHE A 246 8.49 21.90 -2.01
N THR A 247 7.71 20.90 -1.65
CA THR A 247 8.03 19.95 -0.58
C THR A 247 8.00 18.57 -1.20
N THR A 248 9.08 17.81 -1.07
CA THR A 248 9.06 16.43 -1.56
C THR A 248 8.12 15.58 -0.72
N PRO A 249 7.61 14.46 -1.27
CA PRO A 249 7.13 13.37 -0.44
C PRO A 249 8.21 12.96 0.55
N TRP A 250 7.80 12.34 1.66
CA TRP A 250 8.74 11.70 2.56
C TRP A 250 9.37 10.50 1.88
N ARG A 251 10.67 10.30 2.03
CA ARG A 251 11.37 9.04 1.73
C ARG A 251 11.46 8.27 3.02
N THR A 252 11.05 7.00 3.00
CA THR A 252 10.88 6.21 4.23
C THR A 252 11.70 4.93 4.17
N ILE A 253 12.20 4.52 5.34
CA ILE A 253 12.77 3.20 5.56
C ILE A 253 12.09 2.63 6.80
N GLN A 254 11.22 1.65 6.63
CA GLN A 254 10.77 0.82 7.74
C GLN A 254 11.90 -0.11 8.14
N ILE A 255 12.11 -0.28 9.44
CA ILE A 255 13.23 -1.06 9.98
C ILE A 255 12.67 -1.99 11.05
N ALA A 256 12.82 -3.29 10.82
CA ALA A 256 12.28 -4.32 11.69
C ALA A 256 13.31 -5.40 12.01
N ASP A 257 13.31 -5.86 13.26
CA ASP A 257 14.12 -6.99 13.71
C ASP A 257 13.64 -8.30 13.07
N VAL A 258 12.33 -8.42 12.81
CA VAL A 258 11.69 -9.57 12.14
C VAL A 258 10.65 -9.10 11.09
N PRO A 259 10.35 -9.88 10.04
CA PRO A 259 9.46 -9.45 8.96
C PRO A 259 8.05 -9.04 9.41
N SER A 260 7.52 -9.64 10.47
CA SER A 260 6.19 -9.33 11.02
C SER A 260 6.03 -7.87 11.39
N ASP A 261 7.09 -7.23 11.89
CA ASP A 261 7.00 -5.87 12.43
C ASP A 261 6.93 -4.81 11.31
N LEU A 262 7.28 -5.18 10.07
CA LEU A 262 7.03 -4.31 8.91
C LEU A 262 5.52 -4.10 8.69
N ILE A 263 4.71 -5.13 8.93
CA ILE A 263 3.27 -5.13 8.60
C ILE A 263 2.48 -4.27 9.59
N THR A 264 2.84 -4.27 10.87
CA THR A 264 2.11 -3.54 11.92
C THR A 264 2.59 -2.10 12.10
N SER A 265 3.59 -1.67 11.33
CA SER A 265 4.10 -0.31 11.33
C SER A 265 3.08 0.69 10.78
N ASN A 266 2.96 1.84 11.46
CA ASN A 266 2.07 2.93 11.04
C ASN A 266 2.82 4.13 10.43
N LEU A 267 4.11 3.93 10.11
CA LEU A 267 5.02 4.97 9.61
C LEU A 267 4.42 5.76 8.44
N ILE A 268 3.88 5.06 7.43
CA ILE A 268 3.35 5.69 6.21
C ILE A 268 2.17 6.62 6.54
N LEU A 269 1.20 6.19 7.36
CA LEU A 269 0.07 7.04 7.74
C LEU A 269 0.50 8.22 8.62
N ASN A 270 1.41 8.00 9.56
CA ASN A 270 1.88 9.04 10.47
C ASN A 270 2.58 10.22 9.76
N LEU A 271 3.07 10.00 8.54
CA LEU A 271 3.71 11.01 7.68
C LEU A 271 2.74 11.78 6.77
N ASN A 272 1.46 11.40 6.74
CA ASN A 272 0.42 12.08 5.97
C ASN A 272 -0.28 13.19 6.78
N ASP A 273 -0.87 14.15 6.07
CA ASP A 273 -1.63 15.23 6.68
C ASP A 273 -2.92 14.68 7.33
N PRO A 274 -3.45 15.29 8.40
CA PRO A 274 -4.73 14.90 9.00
C PRO A 274 -5.91 14.93 8.00
N ASN A 275 -7.02 14.29 8.37
CA ASN A 275 -8.25 14.26 7.57
C ASN A 275 -8.75 15.67 7.24
N VAL A 276 -9.14 15.90 5.98
CA VAL A 276 -9.72 17.16 5.50
C VAL A 276 -11.21 17.06 5.16
N ILE A 277 -11.82 15.88 5.28
CA ILE A 277 -13.25 15.67 5.06
C ILE A 277 -13.98 15.84 6.40
N GLU A 278 -14.81 16.88 6.51
CA GLU A 278 -15.55 17.21 7.75
C GLU A 278 -16.61 16.16 8.09
N ASP A 279 -17.51 15.87 7.13
CA ASP A 279 -18.54 14.83 7.27
C ASP A 279 -18.04 13.51 6.67
N THR A 280 -17.70 12.55 7.52
CA THR A 280 -17.26 11.21 7.14
C THR A 280 -18.34 10.13 7.34
N SER A 281 -19.60 10.48 7.65
CA SER A 281 -20.62 9.49 8.03
C SER A 281 -21.04 8.55 6.89
N TRP A 282 -20.74 8.95 5.65
CA TRP A 282 -21.02 8.19 4.42
C TRP A 282 -19.87 7.26 4.02
N ILE A 283 -18.70 7.36 4.66
CA ILE A 283 -17.53 6.52 4.37
C ILE A 283 -17.62 5.28 5.24
N LYS A 284 -18.03 4.15 4.65
CA LYS A 284 -18.29 2.91 5.38
C LYS A 284 -17.53 1.73 4.79
N PRO A 285 -16.71 1.04 5.58
CA PRO A 285 -16.19 -0.28 5.22
C PRO A 285 -17.32 -1.27 4.94
N HIS A 286 -17.14 -2.14 3.96
CA HIS A 286 -18.16 -3.11 3.56
C HIS A 286 -17.56 -4.34 2.87
N LYS A 287 -18.37 -5.36 2.69
CA LYS A 287 -18.09 -6.49 1.80
C LYS A 287 -19.01 -6.40 0.58
N TYR A 288 -18.56 -6.86 -0.57
CA TYR A 288 -19.36 -6.75 -1.80
C TYR A 288 -19.24 -7.97 -2.70
N LEU A 289 -20.33 -8.28 -3.41
CA LEU A 289 -20.33 -9.20 -4.55
C LEU A 289 -20.12 -8.42 -5.85
N GLY A 290 -19.85 -9.11 -6.97
CA GLY A 290 -19.74 -8.43 -8.25
C GLY A 290 -20.18 -9.26 -9.44
N ILE A 291 -20.88 -8.61 -10.37
CA ILE A 291 -20.89 -9.04 -11.77
C ILE A 291 -19.51 -8.63 -12.30
N TRP A 292 -18.54 -9.55 -12.17
CA TRP A 292 -17.13 -9.30 -12.40
C TRP A 292 -16.38 -10.58 -12.82
N TRP A 293 -16.26 -11.56 -11.92
CA TRP A 293 -15.46 -12.78 -12.13
C TRP A 293 -15.93 -13.59 -13.34
N GLY A 294 -17.25 -13.62 -13.57
CA GLY A 294 -17.84 -14.25 -14.76
C GLY A 294 -17.26 -13.71 -16.06
N MET A 295 -16.90 -12.41 -16.13
CA MET A 295 -16.23 -11.87 -17.31
C MET A 295 -14.76 -12.27 -17.39
N HIS A 296 -14.05 -12.34 -16.27
CA HIS A 296 -12.64 -12.75 -16.24
C HIS A 296 -12.44 -14.21 -16.64
N ILE A 297 -13.36 -15.11 -16.29
CA ILE A 297 -13.28 -16.53 -16.63
C ILE A 297 -13.94 -16.87 -17.99
N GLY A 298 -14.48 -15.89 -18.69
CA GLY A 298 -15.11 -16.06 -20.01
C GLY A 298 -16.55 -16.58 -20.00
N LYS A 299 -17.20 -16.68 -18.82
CA LYS A 299 -18.63 -17.01 -18.70
C LYS A 299 -19.53 -15.88 -19.24
N TYR A 300 -19.11 -14.64 -19.05
CA TYR A 300 -19.82 -13.44 -19.50
C TYR A 300 -18.91 -12.51 -20.32
N SER A 301 -19.51 -11.58 -21.07
CA SER A 301 -18.79 -10.47 -21.69
C SER A 301 -19.01 -9.15 -20.95
N PHE A 302 -18.02 -8.26 -21.00
CA PHE A 302 -18.18 -6.86 -20.56
C PHE A 302 -19.03 -6.03 -21.54
N TRP A 303 -18.95 -6.34 -22.84
CA TRP A 303 -19.64 -5.62 -23.91
C TRP A 303 -21.01 -6.21 -24.22
N GLU A 304 -21.81 -5.45 -24.99
CA GLU A 304 -23.11 -5.87 -25.50
C GLU A 304 -22.97 -7.11 -26.39
N SER A 305 -23.43 -8.25 -25.88
CA SER A 305 -23.42 -9.55 -26.56
C SER A 305 -24.51 -10.46 -25.96
N PRO A 306 -24.81 -11.62 -26.58
CA PRO A 306 -25.75 -12.59 -26.02
C PRO A 306 -25.40 -13.10 -24.60
N ILE A 307 -24.13 -12.98 -24.19
CA ILE A 307 -23.64 -13.40 -22.87
C ILE A 307 -23.17 -12.21 -22.01
N GLN A 308 -23.66 -10.99 -22.26
CA GLN A 308 -23.28 -9.83 -21.47
C GLN A 308 -23.56 -10.04 -19.98
N GLY A 309 -22.58 -9.72 -19.14
CA GLY A 309 -22.72 -9.82 -17.68
C GLY A 309 -23.72 -8.79 -17.14
N ALA A 310 -23.46 -7.50 -17.37
CA ALA A 310 -24.28 -6.40 -16.87
C ALA A 310 -25.57 -6.19 -17.67
N THR A 311 -26.58 -7.02 -17.40
CA THR A 311 -27.96 -6.81 -17.85
C THR A 311 -28.85 -6.49 -16.65
N THR A 312 -29.99 -5.83 -16.85
CA THR A 312 -30.97 -5.59 -15.76
C THR A 312 -31.39 -6.90 -15.10
N LYS A 313 -31.52 -7.99 -15.87
CA LYS A 313 -31.88 -9.32 -15.36
C LYS A 313 -30.81 -9.85 -14.42
N HIS A 314 -29.57 -9.97 -14.88
CA HIS A 314 -28.47 -10.48 -14.06
C HIS A 314 -28.22 -9.59 -12.83
N ALA A 315 -28.35 -8.27 -12.97
CA ALA A 315 -28.24 -7.36 -11.84
C ALA A 315 -29.27 -7.67 -10.74
N LYS A 316 -30.53 -7.90 -11.09
CA LYS A 316 -31.56 -8.30 -10.12
C LYS A 316 -31.28 -9.67 -9.48
N GLU A 317 -30.84 -10.64 -10.28
CA GLU A 317 -30.45 -11.97 -9.77
C GLU A 317 -29.30 -11.87 -8.76
N TYR A 318 -28.27 -11.07 -9.06
CA TYR A 318 -27.16 -10.83 -8.13
C TYR A 318 -27.60 -10.03 -6.89
N ILE A 319 -28.55 -9.11 -6.99
CA ILE A 319 -29.17 -8.43 -5.83
C ILE A 319 -29.92 -9.43 -4.95
N ASP A 320 -30.64 -10.39 -5.54
CA ASP A 320 -31.32 -11.44 -4.79
C ASP A 320 -30.30 -12.36 -4.08
N TYR A 321 -29.17 -12.66 -4.73
CA TYR A 321 -28.05 -13.36 -4.10
C TYR A 321 -27.41 -12.56 -2.97
N CYS A 322 -27.19 -11.25 -3.14
CA CYS A 322 -26.72 -10.37 -2.08
C CYS A 322 -27.60 -10.51 -0.83
N LYS A 323 -28.92 -10.41 -1.00
CA LYS A 323 -29.88 -10.62 0.09
C LYS A 323 -29.82 -12.02 0.70
N LYS A 324 -29.77 -13.07 -0.14
CA LYS A 324 -29.68 -14.47 0.31
C LYS A 324 -28.41 -14.73 1.13
N LEU A 325 -27.29 -14.15 0.71
CA LEU A 325 -25.97 -14.35 1.28
C LEU A 325 -25.68 -13.38 2.45
N GLY A 326 -26.53 -12.38 2.68
CA GLY A 326 -26.32 -11.36 3.70
C GLY A 326 -25.18 -10.39 3.36
N ILE A 327 -24.99 -10.12 2.06
CA ILE A 327 -24.07 -9.12 1.52
C ILE A 327 -24.91 -7.94 1.03
N ASP A 328 -24.49 -6.72 1.32
CA ASP A 328 -25.29 -5.51 1.10
C ASP A 328 -24.71 -4.58 0.03
N HIS A 329 -23.67 -5.00 -0.69
CA HIS A 329 -23.08 -4.23 -1.79
C HIS A 329 -22.85 -5.09 -3.04
N LEU A 330 -23.11 -4.51 -4.22
CA LEU A 330 -22.94 -5.15 -5.52
C LEU A 330 -22.21 -4.25 -6.52
N LEU A 331 -21.03 -4.69 -6.98
CA LEU A 331 -20.33 -4.13 -8.13
C LEU A 331 -20.92 -4.64 -9.44
N ILE A 332 -21.07 -3.76 -10.43
CA ILE A 332 -21.53 -4.12 -11.78
C ILE A 332 -20.59 -3.50 -12.82
N GLU A 333 -19.79 -4.34 -13.49
CA GLU A 333 -18.94 -3.90 -14.60
C GLU A 333 -19.59 -4.17 -15.96
N GLY A 334 -19.39 -3.29 -16.94
CA GLY A 334 -20.00 -3.42 -18.28
C GLY A 334 -21.39 -2.79 -18.41
N TRP A 335 -21.83 -1.97 -17.45
CA TRP A 335 -23.18 -1.39 -17.44
C TRP A 335 -23.38 -0.26 -18.46
N ASN A 336 -22.31 0.42 -18.86
CA ASN A 336 -22.31 1.65 -19.65
C ASN A 336 -21.95 1.43 -21.13
N LYS A 337 -22.19 2.44 -21.98
CA LYS A 337 -21.73 2.40 -23.39
C LYS A 337 -20.21 2.56 -23.50
N GLY A 338 -19.61 1.86 -24.47
CA GLY A 338 -18.19 1.98 -24.83
C GLY A 338 -17.38 0.70 -24.72
N TRP A 339 -17.90 -0.34 -24.06
CA TRP A 339 -17.27 -1.66 -24.01
C TRP A 339 -17.31 -2.33 -25.38
N THR A 340 -16.16 -2.87 -25.80
CA THR A 340 -16.00 -3.66 -27.02
C THR A 340 -15.19 -4.92 -26.71
N PRO A 341 -15.14 -5.94 -27.60
CA PRO A 341 -14.25 -7.08 -27.41
C PRO A 341 -12.76 -6.72 -27.21
N ALA A 342 -12.34 -5.54 -27.66
CA ALA A 342 -10.97 -5.03 -27.61
C ALA A 342 -10.79 -3.90 -26.59
N TRP A 343 -11.68 -3.76 -25.60
CA TRP A 343 -11.68 -2.65 -24.64
C TRP A 343 -10.39 -2.52 -23.80
N TYR A 344 -9.66 -3.62 -23.64
CA TYR A 344 -8.41 -3.70 -22.89
C TYR A 344 -7.19 -3.29 -23.72
N GLU A 345 -7.35 -3.07 -25.03
CA GLU A 345 -6.27 -2.62 -25.89
C GLU A 345 -5.84 -1.20 -25.52
N ASN A 346 -4.60 -0.86 -25.83
CA ASN A 346 -4.08 0.48 -25.57
C ASN A 346 -4.54 1.45 -26.67
N ALA A 347 -5.83 1.79 -26.72
CA ALA A 347 -6.45 2.44 -27.88
C ALA A 347 -7.33 3.68 -27.57
N MET A 348 -7.08 4.40 -26.46
CA MET A 348 -7.83 5.62 -26.08
C MET A 348 -9.36 5.42 -26.11
N HIS A 349 -9.85 4.34 -25.50
CA HIS A 349 -11.26 3.96 -25.56
C HIS A 349 -12.21 5.07 -25.09
N MET A 350 -13.38 5.14 -25.73
CA MET A 350 -14.41 6.12 -25.45
C MET A 350 -15.56 5.45 -24.69
N PHE A 351 -15.49 5.54 -23.36
CA PHE A 351 -16.59 5.15 -22.49
C PHE A 351 -17.54 6.33 -22.24
N SER A 352 -18.83 6.05 -22.15
CA SER A 352 -19.80 6.98 -21.56
C SER A 352 -19.87 6.71 -20.06
N PHE A 353 -19.91 7.75 -19.25
CA PHE A 353 -20.11 7.63 -17.79
C PHE A 353 -21.51 8.04 -17.36
N THR A 354 -22.41 8.24 -18.34
CA THR A 354 -23.80 8.64 -18.13
C THR A 354 -24.81 7.87 -18.97
N GLU A 355 -24.36 7.11 -19.97
CA GLU A 355 -25.24 6.32 -20.85
C GLU A 355 -25.02 4.82 -20.60
N GLU A 356 -26.13 4.13 -20.40
CA GLU A 356 -26.22 2.69 -20.14
C GLU A 356 -26.23 1.84 -21.42
N ALA A 357 -25.77 0.59 -21.31
CA ALA A 357 -25.91 -0.41 -22.37
C ALA A 357 -27.41 -0.70 -22.66
N ASN A 358 -27.76 -1.16 -23.87
CA ASN A 358 -29.16 -1.25 -24.30
C ASN A 358 -30.04 -2.17 -23.43
N ASN A 359 -29.44 -3.17 -22.79
CA ASN A 359 -30.11 -4.15 -21.95
C ASN A 359 -29.90 -3.90 -20.44
N PHE A 360 -29.43 -2.70 -20.08
CA PHE A 360 -29.23 -2.27 -18.70
C PHE A 360 -30.06 -1.01 -18.42
N ASN A 361 -30.74 -0.98 -17.28
CA ASN A 361 -31.49 0.17 -16.80
C ASN A 361 -31.02 0.51 -15.39
N LEU A 362 -30.16 1.53 -15.27
CA LEU A 362 -29.53 1.90 -14.02
C LEU A 362 -30.56 2.30 -12.95
N LYS A 363 -31.60 3.03 -13.34
CA LYS A 363 -32.65 3.50 -12.42
C LYS A 363 -33.45 2.31 -11.86
N GLU A 364 -33.85 1.38 -12.71
CA GLU A 364 -34.58 0.19 -12.30
C GLU A 364 -33.73 -0.72 -11.39
N VAL A 365 -32.45 -0.91 -11.73
CA VAL A 365 -31.51 -1.71 -10.92
C VAL A 365 -31.29 -1.06 -9.55
N THR A 366 -31.03 0.25 -9.49
CA THR A 366 -30.81 0.96 -8.22
C THR A 366 -32.07 1.02 -7.35
N ASP A 367 -33.26 1.18 -7.95
CA ASP A 367 -34.53 1.10 -7.23
C ASP A 367 -34.76 -0.32 -6.64
N TYR A 368 -34.47 -1.37 -7.42
CA TYR A 368 -34.60 -2.76 -6.96
C TYR A 368 -33.57 -3.11 -5.88
N ALA A 369 -32.34 -2.63 -6.01
CA ALA A 369 -31.28 -2.79 -5.03
C ALA A 369 -31.70 -2.15 -3.70
N LYS A 370 -32.17 -0.89 -3.75
CA LYS A 370 -32.68 -0.17 -2.57
C LYS A 370 -33.84 -0.90 -1.90
N ALA A 371 -34.79 -1.42 -2.68
CA ALA A 371 -35.93 -2.19 -2.16
C ALA A 371 -35.50 -3.49 -1.45
N ASN A 372 -34.31 -4.02 -1.77
CA ASN A 372 -33.74 -5.22 -1.17
C ASN A 372 -32.60 -4.94 -0.19
N GLY A 373 -32.36 -3.67 0.17
CA GLY A 373 -31.30 -3.30 1.13
C GLY A 373 -29.88 -3.49 0.58
N VAL A 374 -29.70 -3.48 -0.74
CA VAL A 374 -28.41 -3.60 -1.41
C VAL A 374 -28.01 -2.26 -2.00
N SER A 375 -26.76 -1.86 -1.80
CA SER A 375 -26.13 -0.69 -2.39
C SER A 375 -25.37 -1.09 -3.66
N ILE A 376 -25.51 -0.31 -4.72
CA ILE A 376 -24.72 -0.54 -5.95
C ILE A 376 -23.38 0.18 -5.83
N ILE A 377 -22.31 -0.49 -6.21
CA ILE A 377 -20.98 0.09 -6.42
C ILE A 377 -20.88 0.44 -7.90
N GLY A 378 -20.69 1.72 -8.20
CA GLY A 378 -20.50 2.20 -9.55
C GLY A 378 -19.16 1.75 -10.13
N TYR A 379 -19.06 1.72 -11.46
CA TYR A 379 -17.82 1.41 -12.16
C TYR A 379 -17.50 2.40 -13.28
N HIS A 380 -16.28 2.93 -13.28
CA HIS A 380 -15.73 3.80 -14.33
C HIS A 380 -14.38 3.24 -14.83
N GLU A 381 -14.41 2.34 -15.82
CA GLU A 381 -13.21 2.06 -16.63
C GLU A 381 -12.97 3.22 -17.61
N THR A 382 -11.71 3.62 -17.78
CA THR A 382 -11.36 4.78 -18.64
C THR A 382 -10.58 4.38 -19.90
N GLY A 383 -10.03 3.17 -19.98
CA GLY A 383 -9.06 2.77 -21.00
C GLY A 383 -7.83 3.68 -21.00
N SER A 384 -7.50 4.26 -19.84
CA SER A 384 -6.48 5.31 -19.67
C SER A 384 -6.73 6.58 -20.52
N ASN A 385 -7.92 6.76 -21.10
CA ASN A 385 -8.31 7.97 -21.84
C ASN A 385 -8.87 9.03 -20.89
N ILE A 386 -7.98 9.68 -20.15
CA ILE A 386 -8.40 10.67 -19.15
C ILE A 386 -8.95 11.97 -19.78
N ILE A 387 -8.64 12.24 -21.05
CA ILE A 387 -9.25 13.35 -21.81
C ILE A 387 -10.76 13.15 -21.91
N ASN A 388 -11.19 11.92 -22.21
CA ASN A 388 -12.60 11.57 -22.22
C ASN A 388 -13.20 11.60 -20.80
N TYR A 389 -12.53 10.93 -19.86
CA TYR A 389 -13.07 10.80 -18.50
C TYR A 389 -13.25 12.13 -17.78
N LEU A 390 -12.24 13.02 -17.83
CA LEU A 390 -12.30 14.31 -17.13
C LEU A 390 -13.38 15.25 -17.68
N LYS A 391 -13.85 15.06 -18.92
CA LYS A 391 -15.00 15.81 -19.47
C LYS A 391 -16.33 15.36 -18.88
N GLN A 392 -16.42 14.10 -18.43
CA GLN A 392 -17.66 13.46 -18.02
C GLN A 392 -17.74 13.19 -16.51
N ILE A 393 -16.62 13.22 -15.79
CA ILE A 393 -16.52 12.79 -14.39
C ILE A 393 -17.55 13.46 -13.47
N ASP A 394 -17.75 14.77 -13.58
CA ASP A 394 -18.74 15.48 -12.78
C ASP A 394 -20.16 14.99 -13.07
N ALA A 395 -20.50 14.76 -14.35
CA ALA A 395 -21.82 14.26 -14.74
C ALA A 395 -22.05 12.81 -14.28
N GLY A 396 -21.04 11.93 -14.43
CA GLY A 396 -21.11 10.54 -14.00
C GLY A 396 -21.21 10.39 -12.48
N MET A 397 -20.37 11.10 -11.72
CA MET A 397 -20.43 11.08 -10.25
C MET A 397 -21.73 11.70 -9.72
N LYS A 398 -22.27 12.72 -10.38
CA LYS A 398 -23.59 13.27 -10.07
C LYS A 398 -24.71 12.29 -10.38
N LEU A 399 -24.61 11.51 -11.46
CA LEU A 399 -25.56 10.44 -11.79
C LEU A 399 -25.58 9.38 -10.68
N TYR A 400 -24.41 8.95 -10.20
CA TYR A 400 -24.30 8.03 -9.07
C TYR A 400 -24.96 8.58 -7.81
N GLN A 401 -24.60 9.80 -7.39
CA GLN A 401 -25.21 10.43 -6.22
C GLN A 401 -26.74 10.52 -6.36
N LYS A 402 -27.25 10.91 -7.53
CA LYS A 402 -28.70 11.02 -7.81
C LYS A 402 -29.43 9.68 -7.67
N ASN A 403 -28.78 8.57 -7.99
CA ASN A 403 -29.34 7.22 -7.88
C ASN A 403 -28.97 6.52 -6.55
N GLY A 404 -28.41 7.24 -5.57
CA GLY A 404 -28.09 6.70 -4.25
C GLY A 404 -26.85 5.78 -4.23
N ILE A 405 -25.98 5.88 -5.23
CA ILE A 405 -24.69 5.18 -5.27
C ILE A 405 -23.67 6.02 -4.50
N HIS A 406 -22.94 5.38 -3.59
CA HIS A 406 -21.98 6.01 -2.67
C HIS A 406 -20.55 5.48 -2.81
N ASP A 407 -20.31 4.54 -3.72
CA ASP A 407 -19.04 3.85 -3.90
C ASP A 407 -18.74 3.70 -5.39
N VAL A 408 -17.49 3.87 -5.79
CA VAL A 408 -17.08 3.71 -7.19
C VAL A 408 -15.72 3.01 -7.31
N LYS A 409 -15.68 1.96 -8.12
CA LYS A 409 -14.46 1.39 -8.68
C LYS A 409 -14.07 2.17 -9.95
N ILE A 410 -12.81 2.54 -10.08
CA ILE A 410 -12.31 3.28 -11.24
C ILE A 410 -11.07 2.57 -11.78
N GLY A 411 -11.13 2.08 -13.03
CA GLY A 411 -10.02 1.45 -13.73
C GLY A 411 -9.25 2.43 -14.62
N GLN A 412 -7.97 2.16 -14.85
CA GLN A 412 -7.10 2.88 -15.79
C GLN A 412 -6.32 1.88 -16.65
N VAL A 413 -7.02 0.90 -17.24
CA VAL A 413 -6.39 -0.11 -18.09
C VAL A 413 -5.69 0.58 -19.25
N GLY A 414 -4.43 0.20 -19.49
CA GLY A 414 -3.54 0.85 -20.44
C GLY A 414 -2.13 1.01 -19.89
N SER A 415 -1.16 1.05 -20.79
CA SER A 415 0.26 1.15 -20.39
C SER A 415 0.66 2.56 -19.96
N ARG A 416 -0.09 3.57 -20.40
CA ARG A 416 0.14 5.00 -20.15
C ARG A 416 -1.19 5.77 -20.11
N LEU A 417 -1.27 6.79 -19.27
CA LEU A 417 -2.36 7.77 -19.28
C LEU A 417 -2.30 8.60 -20.57
N ASN A 418 -3.42 8.70 -21.27
CA ASN A 418 -3.54 9.28 -22.61
C ASN A 418 -2.56 8.68 -23.63
N MET A 419 -2.19 7.40 -23.49
CA MET A 419 -1.13 6.72 -24.24
C MET A 419 0.25 7.43 -24.20
N LYS A 420 0.45 8.36 -23.26
CA LYS A 420 1.59 9.28 -23.25
C LYS A 420 2.28 9.32 -21.89
N GLU A 421 1.56 9.72 -20.86
CA GLU A 421 2.11 9.99 -19.54
C GLU A 421 2.14 8.71 -18.69
N TRP A 422 3.13 8.57 -17.83
CA TRP A 422 3.14 7.47 -16.87
C TRP A 422 2.02 7.64 -15.83
N HIS A 423 1.38 6.54 -15.44
CA HIS A 423 0.45 6.50 -14.29
C HIS A 423 1.12 7.01 -13.00
N HIS A 424 2.45 6.89 -12.89
CA HIS A 424 3.20 7.18 -11.66
C HIS A 424 4.00 8.49 -11.71
N GLY A 425 4.00 9.20 -12.85
CA GLY A 425 4.61 10.53 -12.95
C GLY A 425 3.79 11.60 -12.24
N GLN A 426 4.32 12.82 -12.11
CA GLN A 426 3.59 13.93 -11.46
C GLN A 426 2.21 14.17 -12.12
N PHE A 427 2.10 13.99 -13.43
CA PHE A 427 0.83 14.05 -14.15
C PHE A 427 -0.22 13.08 -13.59
N GLY A 428 0.15 11.80 -13.48
CA GLY A 428 -0.74 10.76 -12.95
C GLY A 428 -1.09 10.99 -11.49
N VAL A 429 -0.11 11.35 -10.65
CA VAL A 429 -0.32 11.72 -9.24
C VAL A 429 -1.37 12.83 -9.10
N ASN A 430 -1.26 13.88 -9.91
CA ASN A 430 -2.20 15.01 -9.89
C ASN A 430 -3.58 14.61 -10.40
N TYR A 431 -3.65 13.77 -11.45
CA TYR A 431 -4.89 13.20 -11.96
C TYR A 431 -5.64 12.39 -10.88
N TYR A 432 -5.00 11.40 -10.27
CA TYR A 432 -5.65 10.58 -9.23
C TYR A 432 -6.11 11.43 -8.05
N ARG A 433 -5.31 12.42 -7.63
CA ARG A 433 -5.69 13.35 -6.56
C ARG A 433 -6.91 14.19 -6.95
N GLN A 434 -7.00 14.65 -8.19
CA GLN A 434 -8.15 15.40 -8.70
C GLN A 434 -9.41 14.53 -8.69
N VAL A 435 -9.35 13.31 -9.22
CA VAL A 435 -10.47 12.37 -9.26
C VAL A 435 -10.98 12.05 -7.85
N LEU A 436 -10.07 11.76 -6.91
CA LEU A 436 -10.42 11.49 -5.51
C LEU A 436 -11.12 12.67 -4.83
N LYS A 437 -10.65 13.90 -5.06
CA LYS A 437 -11.30 15.12 -4.55
C LYS A 437 -12.67 15.34 -5.19
N THR A 438 -12.82 15.07 -6.49
CA THR A 438 -14.12 15.17 -7.17
C THR A 438 -15.10 14.16 -6.58
N ALA A 439 -14.68 12.91 -6.35
CA ALA A 439 -15.52 11.89 -5.70
C ALA A 439 -16.02 12.33 -4.32
N ALA A 440 -15.15 12.95 -3.50
CA ALA A 440 -15.52 13.48 -2.20
C ALA A 440 -16.62 14.56 -2.28
N LYS A 441 -16.63 15.41 -3.32
CA LYS A 441 -17.71 16.41 -3.52
C LYS A 441 -19.08 15.78 -3.69
N TYR A 442 -19.12 14.58 -4.28
CA TYR A 442 -20.36 13.82 -4.51
C TYR A 442 -20.65 12.79 -3.42
N LYS A 443 -19.84 12.74 -2.35
CA LYS A 443 -19.91 11.74 -1.28
C LYS A 443 -19.79 10.30 -1.82
N LEU A 444 -18.77 10.10 -2.67
CA LEU A 444 -18.39 8.81 -3.23
C LEU A 444 -17.07 8.32 -2.63
N THR A 445 -17.04 7.07 -2.17
CA THR A 445 -15.81 6.36 -1.84
C THR A 445 -15.18 5.83 -3.12
N VAL A 446 -13.85 5.66 -3.12
CA VAL A 446 -13.09 5.31 -4.31
C VAL A 446 -12.24 4.07 -4.08
N ASN A 447 -12.34 3.15 -5.04
CA ASN A 447 -11.43 2.05 -5.26
C ASN A 447 -10.73 2.21 -6.62
N PHE A 448 -9.43 2.47 -6.65
CA PHE A 448 -8.70 2.60 -7.91
C PHE A 448 -8.06 1.28 -8.36
N HIS A 449 -8.34 0.85 -9.57
CA HIS A 449 -7.54 -0.13 -10.31
C HIS A 449 -6.56 0.59 -11.25
N GLU A 450 -5.46 -0.07 -11.61
CA GLU A 450 -4.29 0.53 -12.27
C GLU A 450 -3.85 1.88 -11.66
N PRO A 451 -3.68 2.00 -10.33
CA PRO A 451 -3.54 3.28 -9.65
C PRO A 451 -2.09 3.83 -9.70
N ILE A 452 -1.89 5.01 -9.11
CA ILE A 452 -0.63 5.32 -8.42
C ILE A 452 -0.53 4.47 -7.14
N LYS A 453 0.67 3.99 -6.77
CA LYS A 453 0.88 3.27 -5.50
C LYS A 453 0.37 4.07 -4.29
N ASP A 454 -0.06 3.38 -3.24
CA ASP A 454 -0.49 4.02 -2.01
C ASP A 454 0.70 4.72 -1.32
N THR A 455 0.46 5.88 -0.72
CA THR A 455 1.47 6.61 0.07
C THR A 455 0.88 7.16 1.37
N GLY A 456 -0.25 6.58 1.83
CA GLY A 456 -0.94 6.89 3.08
C GLY A 456 -2.00 7.98 2.99
N GLU A 457 -2.35 8.45 1.78
CA GLU A 457 -3.26 9.57 1.63
C GLU A 457 -4.69 9.33 2.13
N ARG A 458 -5.04 8.06 2.40
CA ARG A 458 -6.26 7.66 3.09
C ARG A 458 -6.43 8.28 4.48
N ARG A 459 -5.33 8.72 5.12
CA ARG A 459 -5.43 9.54 6.35
C ARG A 459 -6.03 10.90 6.08
N THR A 460 -5.61 11.55 4.99
CA THR A 460 -6.06 12.89 4.59
C THR A 460 -7.42 12.83 3.90
N TYR A 461 -7.65 11.81 3.08
CA TYR A 461 -8.87 11.58 2.30
C TYR A 461 -9.41 10.17 2.59
N PRO A 462 -10.16 9.97 3.68
CA PRO A 462 -10.65 8.66 4.09
C PRO A 462 -11.64 8.02 3.11
N ASN A 463 -12.11 8.75 2.09
CA ASN A 463 -12.90 8.17 1.00
C ASN A 463 -12.04 7.40 -0.01
N MET A 464 -10.70 7.41 0.10
CA MET A 464 -9.80 6.52 -0.64
C MET A 464 -9.73 5.17 0.08
N MET A 465 -10.64 4.25 -0.25
CA MET A 465 -10.86 3.01 0.51
C MET A 465 -9.78 1.97 0.26
N ALA A 466 -9.55 1.65 -1.00
CA ALA A 466 -8.56 0.68 -1.43
C ALA A 466 -8.07 1.01 -2.84
N ARG A 467 -7.06 0.27 -3.28
CA ARG A 467 -6.64 0.25 -4.66
C ARG A 467 -6.08 -1.11 -5.00
N GLU A 468 -6.01 -1.48 -6.27
CA GLU A 468 -5.33 -2.70 -6.67
C GLU A 468 -3.80 -2.49 -6.66
N GLY A 469 -3.20 -2.09 -7.78
CA GLY A 469 -1.80 -1.64 -7.82
C GLY A 469 -0.78 -2.74 -7.52
N ALA A 470 -1.16 -3.98 -7.79
CA ALA A 470 -0.33 -5.18 -7.83
C ALA A 470 -1.15 -6.28 -8.49
N ARG A 471 -0.51 -7.38 -8.90
CA ARG A 471 -1.20 -8.51 -9.54
C ARG A 471 -2.25 -9.12 -8.58
N GLY A 472 -3.54 -8.90 -8.85
CA GLY A 472 -4.68 -9.36 -8.05
C GLY A 472 -5.19 -10.75 -8.43
N GLN A 473 -6.40 -11.09 -7.95
CA GLN A 473 -7.06 -12.38 -8.23
C GLN A 473 -7.41 -12.56 -9.70
N GLU A 474 -7.67 -11.49 -10.46
CA GLU A 474 -8.00 -11.56 -11.89
C GLU A 474 -6.99 -12.33 -12.73
N TYR A 475 -5.70 -12.23 -12.41
CA TYR A 475 -4.66 -12.97 -13.11
C TYR A 475 -4.77 -14.49 -12.91
N ASN A 476 -5.48 -14.97 -11.90
CA ASN A 476 -5.74 -16.39 -11.74
C ASN A 476 -6.80 -16.92 -12.72
N ALA A 477 -7.54 -16.07 -13.43
CA ALA A 477 -8.57 -16.51 -14.38
C ALA A 477 -7.99 -16.86 -15.76
N TRP A 478 -7.18 -15.98 -16.35
CA TRP A 478 -6.83 -16.02 -17.77
C TRP A 478 -5.32 -16.11 -18.05
N SER A 479 -4.47 -15.74 -17.09
CA SER A 479 -3.01 -15.79 -17.27
C SER A 479 -2.42 -17.13 -16.84
N GLU A 480 -1.10 -17.25 -16.69
CA GLU A 480 -0.43 -18.40 -16.07
C GLU A 480 -0.69 -18.53 -14.55
N GLY A 481 -1.57 -17.70 -13.99
CA GLY A 481 -1.88 -17.68 -12.57
C GLY A 481 -0.81 -17.00 -11.71
N ASN A 482 -1.19 -16.70 -10.48
CA ASN A 482 -0.26 -16.27 -9.44
C ASN A 482 0.32 -17.52 -8.77
N PRO A 483 1.64 -17.66 -8.57
CA PRO A 483 2.20 -18.80 -7.84
C PRO A 483 1.74 -18.82 -6.37
N PRO A 484 1.70 -19.98 -5.69
CA PRO A 484 1.22 -20.07 -4.31
C PRO A 484 1.92 -19.13 -3.32
N ASN A 485 3.21 -18.85 -3.53
CA ASN A 485 4.00 -17.93 -2.69
C ASN A 485 3.65 -16.45 -2.89
N HIS A 486 3.01 -16.06 -4.01
CA HIS A 486 2.62 -14.67 -4.30
C HIS A 486 1.88 -14.05 -3.12
N THR A 487 0.94 -14.81 -2.56
CA THR A 487 0.12 -14.32 -1.47
C THR A 487 0.87 -14.17 -0.14
N ALA A 488 1.99 -14.88 0.03
CA ALA A 488 2.91 -14.74 1.16
C ALA A 488 3.98 -13.64 0.93
N ILE A 489 4.05 -13.03 -0.26
CA ILE A 489 4.98 -11.94 -0.55
C ILE A 489 4.31 -10.57 -0.38
N LEU A 490 3.09 -10.38 -0.92
CA LEU A 490 2.43 -9.07 -0.92
C LEU A 490 2.30 -8.39 0.46
N PRO A 491 2.09 -9.10 1.59
CA PRO A 491 2.09 -8.49 2.94
C PRO A 491 3.36 -7.69 3.24
N PHE A 492 4.49 -8.12 2.67
CA PHE A 492 5.80 -7.52 2.90
C PHE A 492 6.25 -6.62 1.75
N THR A 493 5.42 -6.39 0.74
CA THR A 493 5.73 -5.46 -0.37
C THR A 493 4.55 -4.51 -0.58
N ARG A 494 3.61 -4.85 -1.48
CA ARG A 494 2.47 -4.02 -1.85
C ARG A 494 1.65 -3.55 -0.63
N MET A 495 1.41 -4.42 0.34
CA MET A 495 0.54 -4.12 1.48
C MET A 495 1.18 -3.19 2.50
N LEU A 496 2.52 -3.05 2.49
CA LEU A 496 3.22 -2.07 3.33
C LEU A 496 2.89 -0.62 2.92
N ALA A 497 2.41 -0.41 1.69
CA ALA A 497 1.96 0.89 1.21
C ALA A 497 0.56 1.25 1.76
N GLY A 498 -0.35 0.27 1.84
CA GLY A 498 -1.76 0.47 2.18
C GLY A 498 -2.67 -0.64 1.66
N PRO A 499 -4.00 -0.52 1.91
CA PRO A 499 -4.97 -1.58 1.58
C PRO A 499 -4.96 -1.95 0.10
N MET A 500 -5.19 -3.23 -0.18
CA MET A 500 -5.30 -3.77 -1.53
C MET A 500 -6.68 -4.36 -1.75
N ASP A 501 -7.36 -3.92 -2.81
CA ASP A 501 -8.50 -4.65 -3.33
C ASP A 501 -8.00 -5.86 -4.14
N PHE A 502 -7.64 -6.93 -3.42
CA PHE A 502 -7.11 -8.16 -4.04
C PHE A 502 -8.20 -8.99 -4.70
N THR A 503 -9.46 -8.79 -4.32
CA THR A 503 -10.63 -9.60 -4.67
C THR A 503 -10.50 -11.10 -4.29
N PRO A 504 -10.33 -11.44 -2.99
CA PRO A 504 -10.22 -12.83 -2.54
C PRO A 504 -11.59 -13.55 -2.55
N GLY A 505 -11.60 -14.79 -2.08
CA GLY A 505 -12.83 -15.52 -1.73
C GLY A 505 -13.35 -16.44 -2.82
N ILE A 506 -12.52 -16.85 -3.78
CA ILE A 506 -12.91 -17.92 -4.71
C ILE A 506 -13.02 -19.24 -3.94
N LEU A 507 -14.21 -19.85 -3.89
CA LEU A 507 -14.42 -21.17 -3.27
C LEU A 507 -14.37 -22.29 -4.29
N ASP A 508 -14.74 -22.03 -5.55
CA ASP A 508 -14.42 -22.92 -6.67
C ASP A 508 -13.05 -22.55 -7.28
N VAL A 509 -11.98 -22.86 -6.54
CA VAL A 509 -10.60 -22.57 -6.95
C VAL A 509 -10.14 -23.42 -8.13
N GLU A 510 -10.87 -24.49 -8.46
CA GLU A 510 -10.67 -25.30 -9.67
C GLU A 510 -11.27 -24.63 -10.93
N ILE A 511 -11.99 -23.51 -10.78
CA ILE A 511 -12.60 -22.69 -11.84
C ILE A 511 -13.33 -23.57 -12.90
N LYS A 512 -14.25 -24.43 -12.47
CA LYS A 512 -14.88 -25.43 -13.37
C LYS A 512 -15.66 -24.83 -14.53
N GLN A 513 -16.08 -23.57 -14.38
CA GLN A 513 -16.83 -22.81 -15.38
C GLN A 513 -15.94 -21.84 -16.19
N GLY A 514 -14.62 -21.90 -16.03
CA GLY A 514 -13.67 -21.02 -16.70
C GLY A 514 -12.96 -21.66 -17.90
N TYR A 515 -11.85 -21.04 -18.30
CA TYR A 515 -11.01 -21.54 -19.39
C TYR A 515 -10.40 -22.91 -19.04
N GLU A 516 -10.32 -23.78 -20.04
CA GLU A 516 -9.73 -25.12 -19.88
C GLU A 516 -8.29 -25.04 -19.36
N GLY A 517 -7.98 -25.85 -18.34
CA GLY A 517 -6.64 -25.94 -17.75
C GLY A 517 -6.24 -24.74 -16.89
N LYS A 518 -7.18 -23.84 -16.55
CA LYS A 518 -6.94 -22.74 -15.60
C LYS A 518 -7.55 -23.07 -14.23
N ASP A 519 -6.76 -22.85 -13.18
CA ASP A 519 -7.17 -22.91 -11.79
C ASP A 519 -6.56 -21.74 -11.00
N VAL A 520 -7.10 -21.47 -9.82
CA VAL A 520 -6.49 -20.56 -8.86
C VAL A 520 -5.44 -21.36 -8.09
N HIS A 521 -4.17 -20.99 -8.13
CA HIS A 521 -3.08 -21.73 -7.46
C HIS A 521 -3.08 -21.56 -5.92
N THR A 522 -4.14 -22.04 -5.28
CA THR A 522 -4.46 -21.90 -3.86
C THR A 522 -5.40 -23.02 -3.43
N THR A 523 -5.64 -23.17 -2.13
CA THR A 523 -6.82 -23.90 -1.61
C THR A 523 -7.96 -22.95 -1.28
N ALA A 524 -9.20 -23.46 -1.19
CA ALA A 524 -10.34 -22.69 -0.72
C ALA A 524 -10.18 -22.19 0.75
N ALA A 525 -9.55 -22.96 1.65
CA ALA A 525 -9.30 -22.50 3.03
C ALA A 525 -8.34 -21.29 3.08
N LYS A 526 -7.30 -21.29 2.22
CA LYS A 526 -6.44 -20.11 2.03
C LYS A 526 -7.20 -18.89 1.49
N GLN A 527 -8.19 -19.08 0.62
CA GLN A 527 -9.03 -17.98 0.14
C GLN A 527 -9.84 -17.35 1.27
N LEU A 528 -10.28 -18.13 2.26
CA LEU A 528 -10.87 -17.60 3.51
C LEU A 528 -9.82 -16.83 4.34
N ALA A 529 -8.62 -17.39 4.50
CA ALA A 529 -7.56 -16.80 5.31
C ALA A 529 -7.12 -15.41 4.79
N LEU A 530 -7.22 -15.17 3.48
CA LEU A 530 -6.88 -13.88 2.86
C LEU A 530 -7.71 -12.72 3.42
N TYR A 531 -8.95 -12.92 3.88
CA TYR A 531 -9.77 -11.84 4.48
C TYR A 531 -9.21 -11.30 5.79
N VAL A 532 -8.33 -12.07 6.45
CA VAL A 532 -7.64 -11.64 7.68
C VAL A 532 -6.20 -11.22 7.37
N VAL A 533 -5.50 -11.96 6.49
CA VAL A 533 -4.11 -11.63 6.16
C VAL A 533 -4.04 -10.32 5.37
N TYR A 534 -4.94 -10.11 4.40
CA TYR A 534 -4.93 -8.91 3.56
C TYR A 534 -5.94 -7.91 4.08
N PHE A 535 -5.44 -6.84 4.68
CA PHE A 535 -6.32 -5.75 5.07
C PHE A 535 -6.83 -4.98 3.85
N SER A 536 -8.15 -4.80 3.81
CA SER A 536 -8.83 -3.80 3.01
C SER A 536 -10.15 -3.44 3.71
N PRO A 537 -10.54 -2.16 3.80
CA PRO A 537 -11.84 -1.77 4.33
C PRO A 537 -13.00 -2.12 3.38
N ILE A 538 -12.69 -2.51 2.14
CA ILE A 538 -13.63 -3.09 1.19
C ILE A 538 -13.11 -4.44 0.75
N GLN A 539 -13.88 -5.50 0.96
CA GLN A 539 -13.47 -6.86 0.59
C GLN A 539 -14.50 -7.47 -0.35
N MET A 540 -14.05 -7.81 -1.57
CA MET A 540 -14.88 -8.54 -2.50
C MET A 540 -15.08 -9.97 -2.05
N LEU A 541 -16.26 -10.52 -2.32
CA LEU A 541 -16.52 -11.95 -2.48
C LEU A 541 -16.48 -12.21 -3.99
N ALA A 542 -15.29 -12.57 -4.47
CA ALA A 542 -15.00 -12.54 -5.90
C ALA A 542 -15.72 -13.60 -6.73
N ASP A 543 -16.10 -14.73 -6.13
CA ASP A 543 -16.63 -15.87 -6.87
C ASP A 543 -18.02 -15.61 -7.43
N LEU A 544 -18.48 -16.52 -8.28
CA LEU A 544 -19.88 -16.55 -8.69
C LEU A 544 -20.78 -16.86 -7.47
N PRO A 545 -21.92 -16.19 -7.31
CA PRO A 545 -22.74 -16.33 -6.11
C PRO A 545 -23.26 -17.76 -5.89
N GLU A 546 -23.47 -18.53 -6.95
CA GLU A 546 -23.84 -19.94 -6.88
C GLU A 546 -22.76 -20.84 -6.24
N ASN A 547 -21.49 -20.42 -6.23
CA ASN A 547 -20.40 -21.17 -5.58
C ASN A 547 -20.34 -20.92 -4.06
N TYR A 548 -20.98 -19.84 -3.60
CA TYR A 548 -21.20 -19.56 -2.17
C TYR A 548 -22.46 -20.20 -1.64
N ASP A 549 -23.48 -20.30 -2.49
CA ASP A 549 -24.78 -20.84 -2.12
C ASP A 549 -24.65 -22.28 -1.62
N GLU A 550 -25.26 -22.55 -0.46
CA GLU A 550 -25.19 -23.84 0.24
C GLU A 550 -23.77 -24.34 0.61
N ASN A 551 -22.72 -23.55 0.37
CA ASN A 551 -21.34 -23.90 0.72
C ASN A 551 -21.08 -23.60 2.21
N PRO A 552 -20.83 -24.60 3.08
CA PRO A 552 -20.65 -24.36 4.52
C PRO A 552 -19.48 -23.42 4.85
N ALA A 553 -18.47 -23.35 3.99
CA ALA A 553 -17.32 -22.47 4.17
C ALA A 553 -17.67 -20.98 4.01
N PHE A 554 -18.75 -20.66 3.29
CA PHE A 554 -19.24 -19.30 3.12
C PHE A 554 -19.55 -18.62 4.45
N LYS A 555 -19.89 -19.38 5.50
CA LYS A 555 -20.18 -18.83 6.82
C LYS A 555 -19.04 -17.96 7.37
N PHE A 556 -17.78 -18.35 7.12
CA PHE A 556 -16.64 -17.51 7.50
C PHE A 556 -16.64 -16.17 6.77
N LEU A 557 -16.89 -16.17 5.45
CA LEU A 557 -16.95 -14.96 4.63
C LEU A 557 -18.10 -14.05 5.04
N GLN A 558 -19.23 -14.62 5.45
CA GLN A 558 -20.36 -13.86 6.02
C GLN A 558 -19.99 -13.20 7.35
N ASP A 559 -19.22 -13.89 8.19
CA ASP A 559 -18.94 -13.46 9.56
C ASP A 559 -17.70 -12.55 9.69
N VAL A 560 -16.70 -12.66 8.82
CA VAL A 560 -15.45 -11.87 8.93
C VAL A 560 -15.69 -10.38 8.69
N PRO A 561 -15.24 -9.48 9.59
CA PRO A 561 -15.35 -8.04 9.40
C PRO A 561 -14.25 -7.52 8.47
N VAL A 562 -14.30 -6.22 8.16
CA VAL A 562 -13.34 -5.53 7.28
C VAL A 562 -12.71 -4.28 7.93
N ASP A 563 -13.06 -4.01 9.19
CA ASP A 563 -12.54 -2.89 9.98
C ASP A 563 -12.20 -3.40 11.37
N TRP A 564 -11.03 -3.04 11.88
CA TRP A 564 -10.39 -3.79 12.97
C TRP A 564 -10.05 -2.90 14.14
N ASN A 565 -10.24 -3.42 15.35
CA ASN A 565 -9.80 -2.78 16.59
C ASN A 565 -8.28 -2.91 16.78
N ASP A 566 -7.75 -4.10 16.51
CA ASP A 566 -6.34 -4.43 16.71
C ASP A 566 -5.90 -5.47 15.68
N THR A 567 -4.61 -5.46 15.34
CA THR A 567 -3.97 -6.38 14.38
C THR A 567 -2.62 -6.83 14.93
N LYS A 568 -2.38 -8.14 14.91
CA LYS A 568 -1.10 -8.75 15.29
C LYS A 568 -0.67 -9.77 14.24
N VAL A 569 0.61 -9.81 13.93
CA VAL A 569 1.21 -10.86 13.10
C VAL A 569 1.97 -11.81 14.03
N LEU A 570 1.48 -13.03 14.18
CA LEU A 570 1.99 -13.99 15.17
C LEU A 570 3.27 -14.69 14.68
N ASN A 571 3.35 -14.96 13.38
CA ASN A 571 4.54 -15.48 12.72
C ASN A 571 4.52 -15.11 11.24
N ALA A 572 5.70 -14.97 10.65
CA ALA A 572 5.86 -14.53 9.28
C ALA A 572 7.27 -14.81 8.76
N GLU A 573 7.37 -15.22 7.49
CA GLU A 573 8.61 -15.19 6.71
C GLU A 573 8.27 -14.85 5.26
N ILE A 574 9.02 -13.91 4.66
CA ILE A 574 8.68 -13.29 3.37
C ILE A 574 8.62 -14.34 2.26
N GLY A 575 7.45 -14.48 1.65
CA GLY A 575 7.19 -15.45 0.58
C GLY A 575 7.09 -16.91 1.04
N GLU A 576 7.08 -17.16 2.34
CA GLU A 576 7.02 -18.50 2.90
C GLU A 576 5.69 -18.75 3.63
N TYR A 577 5.35 -17.92 4.62
CA TYR A 577 4.12 -18.05 5.39
C TYR A 577 3.81 -16.78 6.19
N ILE A 578 2.56 -16.65 6.63
CA ILE A 578 2.12 -15.61 7.55
C ILE A 578 0.90 -16.06 8.33
N THR A 579 0.86 -15.76 9.62
CA THR A 579 -0.33 -15.88 10.49
C THR A 579 -0.66 -14.54 11.10
N THR A 580 -1.83 -14.01 10.76
CA THR A 580 -2.34 -12.73 11.26
C THR A 580 -3.58 -12.98 12.12
N VAL A 581 -3.69 -12.25 13.23
CA VAL A 581 -4.91 -12.17 14.04
C VAL A 581 -5.39 -10.74 14.14
N ARG A 582 -6.70 -10.55 14.12
CA ARG A 582 -7.32 -9.23 14.22
C ARG A 582 -8.55 -9.28 15.12
N LYS A 583 -8.71 -8.27 15.97
CA LYS A 583 -9.92 -8.10 16.80
C LYS A 583 -10.92 -7.25 16.02
N ASP A 584 -12.16 -7.72 15.92
CA ASP A 584 -13.23 -6.94 15.30
C ASP A 584 -13.38 -5.58 16.00
N LYS A 585 -13.66 -4.53 15.23
CA LYS A 585 -13.93 -3.19 15.76
C LYS A 585 -15.25 -3.10 16.50
N ASN A 586 -16.22 -3.94 16.15
CA ASN A 586 -17.61 -3.84 16.62
C ASN A 586 -18.04 -5.01 17.52
N SER A 587 -17.14 -5.92 17.87
CA SER A 587 -17.41 -7.03 18.78
C SER A 587 -16.14 -7.43 19.53
N ASP A 588 -16.26 -8.40 20.44
CA ASP A 588 -15.12 -9.00 21.14
C ASP A 588 -14.49 -10.18 20.39
N ASP A 589 -14.97 -10.47 19.18
CA ASP A 589 -14.49 -11.59 18.39
C ASP A 589 -13.10 -11.31 17.81
N TRP A 590 -12.30 -12.36 17.77
CA TRP A 590 -11.01 -12.37 17.06
C TRP A 590 -11.11 -13.21 15.79
N TYR A 591 -10.34 -12.84 14.77
CA TYR A 591 -10.23 -13.59 13.53
C TYR A 591 -8.77 -13.90 13.26
N LEU A 592 -8.49 -15.11 12.79
CA LEU A 592 -7.16 -15.57 12.41
C LEU A 592 -7.17 -15.99 10.94
N GLY A 593 -6.15 -15.57 10.20
CA GLY A 593 -5.82 -16.12 8.89
C GLY A 593 -4.36 -16.58 8.89
N SER A 594 -4.14 -17.81 8.47
CA SER A 594 -2.80 -18.38 8.26
C SER A 594 -2.70 -18.91 6.84
N LEU A 595 -1.61 -18.61 6.15
CA LEU A 595 -1.35 -19.12 4.80
C LEU A 595 0.12 -19.50 4.62
N THR A 596 0.37 -20.40 3.66
CA THR A 596 1.71 -20.85 3.29
C THR A 596 1.93 -20.76 1.78
N ASN A 597 3.19 -20.86 1.38
CA ASN A 597 3.62 -21.01 -0.01
C ASN A 597 3.41 -22.45 -0.53
N GLU A 598 4.10 -22.86 -1.59
CA GLU A 598 4.01 -24.21 -2.16
C GLU A 598 4.44 -25.33 -1.19
N LYS A 599 5.00 -25.03 -0.02
CA LYS A 599 5.35 -26.01 1.01
C LYS A 599 4.28 -26.05 2.09
N GLY A 600 3.76 -27.25 2.38
CA GLY A 600 2.86 -27.47 3.51
C GLY A 600 3.55 -27.20 4.85
N ARG A 601 2.77 -26.74 5.85
CA ARG A 601 3.26 -26.33 7.17
C ARG A 601 2.29 -26.69 8.27
N THR A 602 2.85 -26.94 9.45
CA THR A 602 2.07 -27.07 10.68
C THR A 602 2.61 -26.05 11.68
N PHE A 603 1.71 -25.30 12.30
CA PHE A 603 2.04 -24.34 13.35
C PHE A 603 1.31 -24.70 14.63
N GLU A 604 1.96 -24.47 15.77
CA GLU A 604 1.30 -24.44 17.07
C GLU A 604 1.21 -22.97 17.49
N ILE A 605 0.00 -22.41 17.45
CA ILE A 605 -0.27 -21.00 17.72
C ILE A 605 -0.70 -20.82 19.17
N ASP A 606 0.00 -19.97 19.89
CA ASP A 606 -0.37 -19.51 21.22
C ASP A 606 -1.57 -18.54 21.13
N LEU A 607 -2.61 -18.77 21.95
CA LEU A 607 -3.84 -17.99 21.93
C LEU A 607 -3.86 -16.84 22.94
N SER A 608 -2.72 -16.45 23.50
CA SER A 608 -2.58 -15.34 24.47
C SER A 608 -2.98 -13.97 23.94
N PHE A 609 -3.31 -13.84 22.64
CA PHE A 609 -3.94 -12.64 22.10
C PHE A 609 -5.42 -12.51 22.48
N LEU A 610 -6.08 -13.60 22.89
CA LEU A 610 -7.45 -13.59 23.38
C LEU A 610 -7.55 -12.92 24.77
N ASP A 611 -8.76 -12.51 25.15
CA ASP A 611 -9.00 -11.92 26.47
C ASP A 611 -8.76 -12.97 27.58
N ASN A 612 -7.87 -12.69 28.55
CA ASN A 612 -7.36 -13.66 29.56
C ASN A 612 -8.41 -14.39 30.41
N ASN A 613 -9.62 -13.85 30.55
CA ASN A 613 -10.70 -14.39 31.40
C ASN A 613 -11.96 -14.74 30.61
N ALA A 614 -11.86 -14.85 29.28
CA ALA A 614 -12.99 -15.15 28.42
C ALA A 614 -12.87 -16.57 27.84
N THR A 615 -14.02 -17.18 27.61
CA THR A 615 -14.08 -18.41 26.80
C THR A 615 -14.51 -18.06 25.38
N TYR A 616 -13.80 -18.62 24.41
CA TYR A 616 -14.12 -18.45 22.99
C TYR A 616 -14.53 -19.79 22.37
N GLU A 617 -15.48 -19.76 21.45
CA GLU A 617 -15.67 -20.83 20.46
C GLU A 617 -14.80 -20.51 19.23
N ALA A 618 -13.74 -21.30 19.03
CA ALA A 618 -12.96 -21.28 17.81
C ALA A 618 -13.70 -22.07 16.72
N GLN A 619 -14.17 -21.38 15.68
CA GLN A 619 -14.76 -21.94 14.47
C GLN A 619 -13.68 -22.01 13.39
N ILE A 620 -13.19 -23.22 13.09
CA ILE A 620 -11.97 -23.47 12.34
C ILE A 620 -12.32 -23.95 10.94
N TYR A 621 -11.77 -23.28 9.92
CA TYR A 621 -11.91 -23.60 8.50
C TYR A 621 -10.50 -23.87 7.95
N GLN A 622 -10.14 -25.14 7.85
CA GLN A 622 -8.78 -25.57 7.48
C GLN A 622 -8.78 -26.48 6.25
N ASP A 623 -7.61 -26.61 5.63
CA ASP A 623 -7.41 -27.55 4.53
C ASP A 623 -7.81 -28.98 4.88
N PHE A 624 -8.49 -29.66 3.96
CA PHE A 624 -8.74 -31.09 4.11
C PHE A 624 -7.44 -31.90 4.02
N LYS A 625 -7.31 -32.96 4.82
CA LYS A 625 -6.08 -33.76 4.88
C LYS A 625 -5.71 -34.36 3.50
N GLY A 626 -4.47 -34.12 3.07
CA GLY A 626 -3.90 -34.72 1.86
C GLY A 626 -4.20 -33.98 0.55
N ILE A 627 -4.80 -32.79 0.62
CA ILE A 627 -4.95 -31.90 -0.53
C ILE A 627 -3.67 -31.09 -0.78
N THR A 628 -3.59 -30.50 -1.97
CA THR A 628 -2.63 -29.45 -2.34
C THR A 628 -3.38 -28.41 -3.18
N TRP A 629 -2.76 -27.26 -3.45
CA TRP A 629 -3.34 -26.22 -4.31
C TRP A 629 -3.79 -26.71 -5.70
N ASN A 630 -3.21 -27.80 -6.22
CA ASN A 630 -3.55 -28.43 -7.49
C ASN A 630 -4.21 -29.82 -7.36
N LYS A 631 -4.67 -30.22 -6.16
CA LYS A 631 -5.31 -31.51 -5.94
C LYS A 631 -6.37 -31.44 -4.86
N GLY A 632 -7.64 -31.43 -5.27
CA GLY A 632 -8.77 -31.37 -4.34
C GLY A 632 -8.82 -30.06 -3.55
N ALA A 633 -8.36 -28.97 -4.17
CA ALA A 633 -8.10 -27.68 -3.55
C ALA A 633 -9.37 -26.99 -3.00
N ASN A 634 -10.55 -27.41 -3.49
CA ASN A 634 -11.86 -26.96 -3.02
C ASN A 634 -12.28 -27.55 -1.65
N LYS A 635 -11.60 -28.58 -1.13
CA LYS A 635 -12.05 -29.32 0.07
C LYS A 635 -11.59 -28.66 1.37
N ILE A 636 -12.54 -28.37 2.25
CA ILE A 636 -12.30 -27.76 3.57
C ILE A 636 -12.81 -28.68 4.68
N THR A 637 -12.10 -28.71 5.81
CA THR A 637 -12.58 -29.28 7.08
C THR A 637 -13.06 -28.13 7.96
N ILE A 638 -14.30 -28.22 8.43
CA ILE A 638 -14.88 -27.24 9.36
C ILE A 638 -15.11 -27.93 10.71
N SER A 639 -14.65 -27.30 11.79
CA SER A 639 -14.84 -27.80 13.15
C SER A 639 -14.98 -26.65 14.16
N THR A 640 -15.45 -26.96 15.36
CA THR A 640 -15.49 -26.01 16.47
C THR A 640 -14.77 -26.55 17.69
N LYS A 641 -14.20 -25.66 18.51
CA LYS A 641 -13.54 -26.01 19.77
C LYS A 641 -13.67 -24.85 20.76
N LYS A 642 -14.01 -25.13 22.03
CA LYS A 642 -13.88 -24.14 23.10
C LYS A 642 -12.41 -23.93 23.45
N VAL A 643 -11.98 -22.68 23.56
CA VAL A 643 -10.59 -22.31 23.86
C VAL A 643 -10.51 -21.13 24.83
N LEU A 644 -9.41 -21.08 25.56
CA LEU A 644 -8.99 -20.00 26.46
C LEU A 644 -7.73 -19.32 25.94
N ALA A 645 -7.38 -18.16 26.49
CA ALA A 645 -6.14 -17.45 26.15
C ALA A 645 -4.87 -18.24 26.51
N THR A 646 -4.94 -19.20 27.43
CA THR A 646 -3.83 -20.09 27.82
C THR A 646 -3.66 -21.30 26.91
N ASP A 647 -4.61 -21.54 26.00
CA ASP A 647 -4.57 -22.68 25.10
C ASP A 647 -3.62 -22.43 23.92
N LYS A 648 -3.33 -23.53 23.23
CA LYS A 648 -2.66 -23.52 21.92
C LYS A 648 -3.55 -24.16 20.87
N LEU A 649 -3.45 -23.67 19.64
CA LEU A 649 -4.16 -24.19 18.49
C LEU A 649 -3.19 -24.67 17.41
N GLN A 650 -3.31 -25.94 17.02
CA GLN A 650 -2.56 -26.47 15.89
C GLN A 650 -3.23 -26.07 14.58
N LEU A 651 -2.49 -25.44 13.68
CA LEU A 651 -2.91 -25.13 12.31
C LEU A 651 -2.18 -26.07 11.34
N ASN A 652 -2.91 -26.65 10.39
CA ASN A 652 -2.34 -27.50 9.34
C ASN A 652 -2.64 -26.88 7.98
N LEU A 653 -1.59 -26.43 7.31
CA LEU A 653 -1.67 -25.77 6.01
C LEU A 653 -1.14 -26.74 4.95
N ALA A 654 -1.98 -27.08 3.98
CA ALA A 654 -1.56 -27.85 2.81
C ALA A 654 -0.53 -27.07 1.98
N PRO A 655 0.24 -27.73 1.10
CA PRO A 655 1.00 -27.06 0.05
C PRO A 655 0.15 -26.06 -0.75
N GLY A 656 0.48 -24.78 -0.67
CA GLY A 656 -0.29 -23.66 -1.26
C GLY A 656 -1.59 -23.35 -0.52
N GLY A 657 -1.75 -23.82 0.71
CA GLY A 657 -2.98 -23.78 1.49
C GLY A 657 -2.97 -22.83 2.69
N GLY A 658 -3.97 -22.97 3.54
CA GLY A 658 -4.28 -22.01 4.59
C GLY A 658 -5.28 -22.49 5.64
N THR A 659 -5.52 -21.65 6.64
CA THR A 659 -6.55 -21.85 7.68
C THR A 659 -7.11 -20.51 8.10
N ALA A 660 -8.43 -20.44 8.23
CA ALA A 660 -9.15 -19.31 8.78
C ALA A 660 -9.88 -19.72 10.06
N VAL A 661 -9.90 -18.86 11.07
CA VAL A 661 -10.59 -19.13 12.34
C VAL A 661 -11.34 -17.89 12.79
N ARG A 662 -12.60 -18.05 13.20
CA ARG A 662 -13.31 -17.07 14.03
C ARG A 662 -13.26 -17.55 15.47
N PHE A 663 -12.80 -16.70 16.38
CA PHE A 663 -12.90 -16.90 17.81
C PHE A 663 -14.08 -16.06 18.30
N LYS A 664 -15.24 -16.71 18.42
CA LYS A 664 -16.46 -16.06 18.91
C LYS A 664 -16.48 -16.07 20.42
N LYS A 665 -16.54 -14.90 21.08
CA LYS A 665 -16.62 -14.85 22.54
C LYS A 665 -17.96 -15.41 23.00
N ILE A 666 -17.95 -16.29 24.00
CA ILE A 666 -19.17 -16.93 24.52
C ILE A 666 -19.40 -16.69 26.01
N GLU A 667 -18.34 -16.46 26.79
CA GLU A 667 -18.39 -16.19 28.23
C GLU A 667 -17.37 -15.13 28.63
#